data_AF-A0A8S1ZBT5-F1
#
_entry.id   AF-A0A8S1ZBT5-F1
#
_cell.length_a   1.000
_cell.length_b   1.000
_cell.length_c   1.000
_cell.angle_alpha   90.00
_cell.angle_beta   90.00
_cell.angle_gamma   90.00
#
_symmetry.space_group_name_H-M   'P 1'
#
loop_
_entity.id
_entity.type
_entity.pdbx_description
1 polymer ?
#
loop_
_entity_poly.entity_id
_entity_poly.type
_entity_poly.pdbx_seq_one_letter_code
_entity_poly.pdbx_strand_id
1 'polypeptide(L)'
;MQAISKVSSAASFLRCSRKLASQPCVRPCVRQLHLRKGLVSGAMKLFSSPLRTLRGAGKSVRFSRFCSVSNVSSSLQIELVPCLADNYAYILHDEDTGTVGVVDPSEAVPVMDALQKNSRNLTYILNTHHHYDHTGGNLELKDRYGAKVIGSAVDRDRIPGIDVALKDGDKWMFAGHEVHVMETPGHTRGHISFYFPGARAIFTGDTLFSLSCGKLFEGTPEQMLASLQRIIALPDDTSVYCGHEYTLSNSKFALSIEPTNEVLQSYAAYVAELRNKKLPTIPTTMKMEKACNPFLRAGNTDIRRALGIPETADEAEALEPTKATEKMSLSETKAMGLEDAGDLILHIVLSKIGPESTARVACVSKRLKVSASEESLWSIFCSNDLNISTPLDPHGDPAPSFKRAYQLWRESFRMYPWNLVKRVRLCWDKLKLWLILNFPEAKATLRKGATEDDLQELETSLKVKLPLPTRLLYRFVDGQELSSSNGLDGSLGLIGGYSAYSHDVNVYLLPLKEVIRETKETMLHLGFSSRLNLIVMAASVVASLKIFLLDCTNGQLFTGTSNRQLLPCVPDSLVRSVHDINGDLQQDAMLLWLEEHGRRLQTGTIKVREQYNVKSISLFPEIPPLCSVAVTNGVQVRASSVFIPEISNLRDQPPAYWYAYSIRMSLMPEGCILNGTHHSSCQLYWRRWVIRADNEAIDNVNGEAVIGKYPLLQAGEEEFVYESCSSFPTTAGSIEGSFTFVPGSLRDPKGSQFEVKVAEFPLELPDYIF
;
A
#
# COMPACT_ATOMS: atom_id res chain seq x y z
N MET A 1 -50.80 -36.61 -32.30
CA MET A 1 -51.23 -35.22 -32.09
C MET A 1 -50.62 -34.72 -30.78
N GLN A 2 -49.91 -33.59 -30.87
CA GLN A 2 -49.49 -32.61 -29.84
C GLN A 2 -48.77 -33.03 -28.54
N ALA A 3 -47.52 -32.56 -28.39
CA ALA A 3 -47.02 -31.70 -27.29
C ALA A 3 -45.53 -31.36 -27.56
N ILE A 4 -45.21 -30.22 -28.19
CA ILE A 4 -44.65 -28.97 -27.61
C ILE A 4 -43.39 -29.17 -26.74
N SER A 5 -42.22 -28.82 -27.30
CA SER A 5 -40.98 -28.45 -26.58
C SER A 5 -40.41 -27.15 -27.17
N LYS A 6 -39.94 -26.23 -26.31
CA LYS A 6 -39.19 -25.00 -26.64
C LYS A 6 -37.75 -25.22 -26.19
N VAL A 7 -36.82 -25.50 -27.12
CA VAL A 7 -35.83 -24.59 -27.76
C VAL A 7 -34.78 -24.02 -26.80
N SER A 8 -33.59 -24.64 -26.81
CA SER A 8 -32.30 -24.04 -26.45
C SER A 8 -31.61 -23.54 -27.72
N SER A 9 -31.18 -22.28 -27.76
CA SER A 9 -30.44 -21.72 -28.90
C SER A 9 -28.94 -21.89 -28.72
N ALA A 10 -28.34 -22.74 -29.55
CA ALA A 10 -26.92 -22.79 -29.82
C ALA A 10 -26.57 -21.76 -30.91
N ALA A 11 -25.51 -20.98 -30.71
CA ALA A 11 -24.94 -20.13 -31.76
C ALA A 11 -23.73 -20.83 -32.39
N SER A 12 -23.80 -20.96 -33.71
CA SER A 12 -22.92 -21.68 -34.62
C SER A 12 -21.71 -20.83 -35.06
N PHE A 13 -20.51 -21.41 -35.07
CA PHE A 13 -19.35 -20.88 -35.79
C PHE A 13 -19.24 -21.51 -37.19
N LEU A 14 -19.11 -20.66 -38.21
CA LEU A 14 -18.84 -21.02 -39.60
C LEU A 14 -17.35 -21.33 -39.83
N ARG A 15 -17.10 -22.40 -40.60
CA ARG A 15 -15.80 -22.96 -41.01
C ARG A 15 -15.14 -22.18 -42.14
N CYS A 16 -13.79 -22.19 -42.17
CA CYS A 16 -12.96 -22.49 -43.34
C CYS A 16 -11.47 -22.51 -42.91
N SER A 17 -10.50 -23.33 -43.33
CA SER A 17 -10.37 -24.64 -44.01
C SER A 17 -8.86 -24.88 -44.21
N ARG A 18 -8.33 -26.06 -43.82
CA ARG A 18 -7.21 -26.87 -44.41
C ARG A 18 -6.58 -27.72 -43.28
N LYS A 19 -6.92 -29.02 -43.16
CA LYS A 19 -6.26 -30.22 -43.75
C LYS A 19 -4.79 -30.37 -43.25
N LEU A 20 -4.29 -31.47 -42.68
CA LEU A 20 -4.66 -32.90 -42.75
C LEU A 20 -3.89 -33.71 -41.66
N ALA A 21 -4.47 -34.86 -41.26
CA ALA A 21 -3.83 -36.11 -40.75
C ALA A 21 -3.12 -36.10 -39.37
N SER A 22 -3.22 -37.11 -38.50
CA SER A 22 -3.89 -38.42 -38.53
C SER A 22 -3.79 -39.11 -37.15
N GLN A 23 -4.94 -39.63 -36.73
CA GLN A 23 -5.22 -40.81 -35.88
C GLN A 23 -4.90 -40.88 -34.37
N PRO A 24 -5.83 -41.45 -33.57
CA PRO A 24 -5.76 -41.60 -32.12
C PRO A 24 -5.33 -43.01 -31.69
N CYS A 25 -4.84 -43.15 -30.45
CA CYS A 25 -4.75 -44.45 -29.78
C CYS A 25 -5.41 -44.36 -28.39
N VAL A 26 -6.44 -45.18 -28.22
CA VAL A 26 -7.16 -45.44 -26.97
C VAL A 26 -6.68 -46.80 -26.48
N ARG A 27 -6.37 -46.95 -25.17
CA ARG A 27 -6.81 -48.03 -24.23
C ARG A 27 -5.82 -48.34 -23.08
N PRO A 28 -6.29 -48.99 -21.98
CA PRO A 28 -6.08 -48.54 -20.60
C PRO A 28 -5.53 -49.64 -19.64
N CYS A 29 -5.81 -49.46 -18.33
CA CYS A 29 -5.80 -50.45 -17.22
C CYS A 29 -4.45 -50.53 -16.46
N VAL A 30 -4.33 -50.70 -15.13
CA VAL A 30 -4.89 -51.75 -14.26
C VAL A 30 -4.83 -51.35 -12.77
N ARG A 31 -5.80 -51.87 -11.98
CA ARG A 31 -5.94 -51.87 -10.50
C ARG A 31 -4.85 -52.67 -9.77
N GLN A 32 -4.62 -52.39 -8.48
CA GLN A 32 -4.44 -53.48 -7.49
C GLN A 32 -4.94 -53.11 -6.09
N LEU A 33 -5.77 -54.02 -5.55
CA LEU A 33 -6.28 -54.08 -4.17
C LEU A 33 -5.21 -54.65 -3.23
N HIS A 34 -5.28 -54.35 -1.94
CA HIS A 34 -5.05 -55.32 -0.86
C HIS A 34 -5.92 -55.01 0.36
N LEU A 35 -6.64 -56.05 0.84
CA LEU A 35 -7.33 -56.12 2.13
C LEU A 35 -6.33 -56.49 3.25
N ARG A 36 -6.58 -56.01 4.48
CA ARG A 36 -6.48 -56.87 5.68
C ARG A 36 -7.28 -56.32 6.88
N LYS A 37 -7.72 -57.29 7.69
CA LYS A 37 -8.72 -57.28 8.78
C LYS A 37 -8.13 -56.81 10.13
N GLY A 38 -9.00 -56.34 11.03
CA GLY A 38 -9.22 -57.02 12.32
C GLY A 38 -9.17 -56.21 13.63
N LEU A 39 -10.15 -56.53 14.50
CA LEU A 39 -10.29 -56.31 15.96
C LEU A 39 -10.70 -54.91 16.45
N VAL A 40 -11.78 -54.64 17.21
CA VAL A 40 -12.66 -55.29 18.22
C VAL A 40 -12.44 -54.70 19.63
N SER A 41 -13.58 -54.35 20.27
CA SER A 41 -13.84 -54.02 21.69
C SER A 41 -13.44 -52.62 22.17
N GLY A 42 -14.18 -51.92 23.03
CA GLY A 42 -15.43 -52.15 23.78
C GLY A 42 -15.83 -50.80 24.41
N ALA A 43 -17.09 -50.36 24.33
CA ALA A 43 -18.16 -50.57 25.33
C ALA A 43 -17.88 -50.01 26.74
N MET A 44 -18.47 -48.85 27.07
CA MET A 44 -19.32 -48.57 28.26
C MET A 44 -19.72 -47.07 28.23
N LYS A 45 -21.02 -46.73 28.15
CA LYS A 45 -22.02 -46.59 29.25
C LYS A 45 -21.64 -45.45 30.22
N LEU A 46 -22.48 -44.49 30.64
CA LEU A 46 -23.94 -44.34 30.68
C LEU A 46 -24.31 -42.97 31.33
N PHE A 47 -25.53 -42.46 31.04
CA PHE A 47 -26.42 -41.59 31.86
C PHE A 47 -25.92 -40.19 32.31
N SER A 48 -26.72 -39.12 32.46
CA SER A 48 -28.17 -38.86 32.36
C SER A 48 -28.40 -37.33 32.48
N SER A 49 -29.11 -36.74 31.51
CA SER A 49 -30.30 -35.85 31.57
C SER A 49 -30.77 -35.15 32.91
N PRO A 50 -31.79 -34.25 32.90
CA PRO A 50 -31.78 -32.82 32.53
C PRO A 50 -32.62 -31.93 33.51
N LEU A 51 -33.09 -30.73 33.06
CA LEU A 51 -34.29 -29.93 33.47
C LEU A 51 -33.97 -28.50 34.01
N ARG A 52 -34.32 -27.44 33.26
CA ARG A 52 -35.57 -26.61 33.23
C ARG A 52 -35.46 -25.32 34.06
N THR A 53 -35.32 -24.15 33.41
CA THR A 53 -36.35 -23.12 33.10
C THR A 53 -37.08 -22.50 34.29
N LEU A 54 -37.13 -21.15 34.32
CA LEU A 54 -38.37 -20.39 34.49
C LEU A 54 -38.26 -18.92 34.05
N ARG A 55 -39.37 -18.45 33.48
CA ARG A 55 -39.74 -17.12 32.96
C ARG A 55 -40.47 -16.30 34.05
N GLY A 56 -40.55 -14.98 33.85
CA GLY A 56 -41.70 -14.14 34.27
C GLY A 56 -41.32 -12.67 34.49
N ALA A 57 -41.63 -11.76 33.54
CA ALA A 57 -42.75 -10.78 33.60
C ALA A 57 -42.50 -9.64 34.63
N GLY A 58 -42.56 -8.34 34.37
CA GLY A 58 -43.17 -7.50 33.33
C GLY A 58 -43.98 -6.40 34.03
N LYS A 59 -43.73 -5.09 33.77
CA LYS A 59 -44.71 -3.98 33.84
C LYS A 59 -44.10 -2.62 33.46
N SER A 60 -44.94 -1.82 32.82
CA SER A 60 -44.71 -0.49 32.23
C SER A 60 -45.14 0.63 33.19
N VAL A 61 -44.37 1.73 33.25
CA VAL A 61 -44.85 3.10 33.58
C VAL A 61 -43.97 4.14 32.84
N ARG A 62 -44.62 5.04 32.07
CA ARG A 62 -44.16 6.37 31.61
C ARG A 62 -44.87 7.40 32.53
N PHE A 63 -44.43 8.60 32.88
CA PHE A 63 -43.48 9.59 32.35
C PHE A 63 -43.22 10.60 33.49
N SER A 64 -42.00 11.13 33.67
CA SER A 64 -41.78 12.56 33.92
C SER A 64 -40.29 12.88 33.91
N ARG A 65 -40.01 14.07 33.38
CA ARG A 65 -38.76 14.54 32.83
C ARG A 65 -37.99 15.28 33.94
N PHE A 66 -36.87 14.70 34.35
CA PHE A 66 -35.75 15.42 34.95
C PHE A 66 -34.48 14.87 34.31
N CYS A 67 -34.04 15.49 33.22
CA CYS A 67 -32.70 15.26 32.72
C CYS A 67 -31.74 16.01 33.64
N SER A 68 -31.31 15.38 34.73
CA SER A 68 -29.97 15.63 35.22
C SER A 68 -29.03 15.02 34.18
N VAL A 69 -28.27 15.86 33.48
CA VAL A 69 -27.11 15.39 32.73
C VAL A 69 -26.11 14.95 33.78
N SER A 70 -26.22 13.69 34.21
CA SER A 70 -25.16 13.00 34.90
C SER A 70 -24.05 12.80 33.87
N ASN A 71 -22.88 13.39 34.12
CA ASN A 71 -21.63 13.10 33.43
C ASN A 71 -21.47 11.59 33.29
N VAL A 72 -21.77 11.06 32.11
CA VAL A 72 -21.33 9.74 31.71
C VAL A 72 -19.86 9.94 31.36
N SER A 73 -18.98 9.34 32.15
CA SER A 73 -17.57 9.21 31.81
C SER A 73 -17.49 8.37 30.54
N SER A 74 -17.41 9.01 29.38
CA SER A 74 -17.27 8.38 28.08
C SER A 74 -15.83 7.91 27.88
N SER A 75 -15.63 6.66 27.47
CA SER A 75 -14.31 6.08 27.22
C SER A 75 -13.88 6.34 25.78
N LEU A 76 -12.96 7.30 25.61
CA LEU A 76 -12.26 7.53 24.35
C LEU A 76 -10.96 6.72 24.34
N GLN A 77 -10.84 5.73 23.45
CA GLN A 77 -9.57 5.04 23.21
C GLN A 77 -8.78 5.72 22.09
N ILE A 78 -7.47 5.85 22.27
CA ILE A 78 -6.55 6.45 21.30
C ILE A 78 -5.58 5.38 20.82
N GLU A 79 -5.67 5.03 19.54
CA GLU A 79 -4.80 4.07 18.87
C GLU A 79 -3.79 4.81 17.99
N LEU A 80 -2.50 4.58 18.25
CA LEU A 80 -1.40 5.17 17.48
C LEU A 80 -1.10 4.30 16.25
N VAL A 81 -1.08 4.91 15.06
CA VAL A 81 -0.84 4.26 13.77
C VAL A 81 0.43 4.84 13.15
N PRO A 82 1.53 4.07 13.07
CA PRO A 82 2.74 4.51 12.37
C PRO A 82 2.49 4.65 10.86
N CYS A 83 2.89 5.79 10.31
CA CYS A 83 2.80 6.10 8.88
C CYS A 83 4.15 6.58 8.35
N LEU A 84 4.38 6.47 7.04
CA LEU A 84 5.63 6.91 6.40
C LEU A 84 6.89 6.35 7.12
N ALA A 85 7.87 7.20 7.40
CA ALA A 85 9.10 6.81 8.10
C ALA A 85 9.00 6.97 9.62
N ASP A 86 8.38 8.06 10.08
CA ASP A 86 8.34 8.44 11.50
C ASP A 86 7.07 9.21 11.91
N ASN A 87 6.06 9.33 11.05
CA ASN A 87 4.81 10.01 11.35
C ASN A 87 3.88 9.12 12.21
N TYR A 88 3.06 9.77 13.03
CA TYR A 88 1.96 9.15 13.75
C TYR A 88 0.61 9.75 13.38
N ALA A 89 -0.27 8.89 12.87
CA ALA A 89 -1.71 9.14 12.87
C ALA A 89 -2.33 8.59 14.16
N TYR A 90 -3.47 9.14 14.58
CA TYR A 90 -4.17 8.69 15.79
C TYR A 90 -5.62 8.37 15.50
N ILE A 91 -6.00 7.10 15.65
CA ILE A 91 -7.41 6.70 15.55
C ILE A 91 -8.07 6.88 16.91
N LEU A 92 -9.15 7.63 16.91
CA LEU A 92 -9.96 7.94 18.07
C LEU A 92 -11.21 7.07 18.04
N HIS A 93 -11.35 6.20 19.04
CA HIS A 93 -12.47 5.29 19.16
C HIS A 93 -13.33 5.72 20.33
N ASP A 94 -14.53 6.22 20.04
CA ASP A 94 -15.55 6.36 21.07
C ASP A 94 -16.22 5.00 21.30
N GLU A 95 -16.09 4.46 22.51
CA GLU A 95 -16.66 3.14 22.83
C GLU A 95 -18.18 3.16 22.93
N ASP A 96 -18.77 4.29 23.34
CA ASP A 96 -20.20 4.40 23.62
C ASP A 96 -21.05 4.44 22.34
N THR A 97 -20.62 5.22 21.35
CA THR A 97 -21.33 5.39 20.08
C THR A 97 -20.73 4.57 18.94
N GLY A 98 -19.50 4.08 19.10
CA GLY A 98 -18.74 3.45 18.01
C GLY A 98 -18.23 4.44 16.96
N THR A 99 -18.37 5.76 17.20
CA THR A 99 -17.84 6.81 16.31
C THR A 99 -16.33 6.71 16.26
N VAL A 100 -15.76 6.82 15.05
CA VAL A 100 -14.31 6.79 14.85
C VAL A 100 -13.83 8.07 14.16
N GLY A 101 -12.77 8.65 14.72
CA GLY A 101 -12.01 9.74 14.13
C GLY A 101 -10.59 9.30 13.81
N VAL A 102 -9.91 10.00 12.90
CA VAL A 102 -8.46 9.89 12.73
C VAL A 102 -7.83 11.27 12.72
N VAL A 103 -6.76 11.45 13.49
CA VAL A 103 -5.93 12.66 13.46
C VAL A 103 -4.75 12.44 12.52
N ASP A 104 -4.50 13.41 11.64
CA ASP A 104 -3.36 13.50 10.72
C ASP A 104 -3.06 12.21 9.91
N PRO A 105 -4.00 11.71 9.08
CA PRO A 105 -3.74 10.54 8.24
C PRO A 105 -2.75 10.89 7.11
N SER A 106 -1.45 10.65 7.35
CA SER A 106 -0.38 10.82 6.36
C SER A 106 -0.63 10.03 5.08
N GLU A 107 -1.07 8.78 5.23
CA GLU A 107 -1.37 7.83 4.17
C GLU A 107 -2.67 7.12 4.53
N ALA A 108 -3.54 6.83 3.56
CA ALA A 108 -4.83 6.20 3.85
C ALA A 108 -4.68 4.73 4.28
N VAL A 109 -3.77 3.99 3.66
CA VAL A 109 -3.65 2.53 3.85
C VAL A 109 -3.41 2.10 5.30
N PRO A 110 -2.44 2.65 6.06
CA PRO A 110 -2.25 2.25 7.46
C PRO A 110 -3.49 2.48 8.33
N VAL A 111 -4.23 3.56 8.07
CA VAL A 111 -5.47 3.88 8.78
C VAL A 111 -6.58 2.89 8.40
N MET A 112 -6.75 2.59 7.10
CA MET A 112 -7.71 1.59 6.62
C MET A 112 -7.46 0.21 7.24
N ASP A 113 -6.20 -0.21 7.30
CA ASP A 113 -5.81 -1.50 7.89
C ASP A 113 -6.15 -1.58 9.38
N ALA A 114 -5.92 -0.50 10.13
CA ALA A 114 -6.27 -0.42 11.55
C ALA A 114 -7.79 -0.41 11.77
N LEU A 115 -8.55 0.33 10.95
CA LEU A 115 -10.02 0.33 10.99
C LEU A 115 -10.61 -1.04 10.66
N GLN A 116 -10.05 -1.75 9.67
CA GLN A 116 -10.53 -3.07 9.25
C GLN A 116 -10.34 -4.12 10.34
N LYS A 117 -9.22 -4.11 11.07
CA LYS A 117 -8.99 -5.03 12.21
C LYS A 117 -10.11 -4.98 13.25
N ASN A 118 -10.69 -3.79 13.45
CA ASN A 118 -11.73 -3.55 14.45
C ASN A 118 -13.15 -3.51 13.86
N SER A 119 -13.32 -3.71 12.54
CA SER A 119 -14.60 -3.65 11.83
C SER A 119 -15.39 -2.36 12.07
N ARG A 120 -14.68 -1.21 12.16
CA ARG A 120 -15.30 0.11 12.41
C ARG A 120 -15.23 1.01 11.17
N ASN A 121 -16.23 1.87 11.01
CA ASN A 121 -16.29 2.84 9.92
C ASN A 121 -15.74 4.21 10.38
N LEU A 122 -15.02 4.91 9.50
CA LEU A 122 -14.45 6.23 9.81
C LEU A 122 -15.51 7.32 9.66
N THR A 123 -15.65 8.17 10.68
CA THR A 123 -16.62 9.28 10.70
C THR A 123 -15.94 10.63 10.47
N TYR A 124 -14.77 10.84 11.09
CA TYR A 124 -14.10 12.15 11.11
C TYR A 124 -12.61 12.03 10.78
N ILE A 125 -12.08 13.01 10.04
CA ILE A 125 -10.65 13.21 9.81
C ILE A 125 -10.30 14.58 10.39
N LEU A 126 -9.35 14.64 11.33
CA LEU A 126 -8.91 15.87 11.96
C LEU A 126 -7.48 16.18 11.50
N ASN A 127 -7.25 17.33 10.89
CA ASN A 127 -5.91 17.74 10.49
C ASN A 127 -5.40 18.90 11.34
N THR A 128 -4.21 18.74 11.90
CA THR A 128 -3.53 19.78 12.70
C THR A 128 -3.02 20.90 11.80
N HIS A 129 -2.49 20.57 10.62
CA HIS A 129 -2.01 21.53 9.63
C HIS A 129 -1.97 20.93 8.21
N HIS A 130 -1.54 21.72 7.22
CA HIS A 130 -1.65 21.40 5.80
C HIS A 130 -0.48 20.64 5.17
N HIS A 131 0.58 20.30 5.91
CA HIS A 131 1.69 19.57 5.29
C HIS A 131 1.24 18.18 4.84
N TYR A 132 1.82 17.75 3.72
CA TYR A 132 1.37 16.56 3.00
C TYR A 132 1.44 15.29 3.87
N ASP A 133 2.46 15.16 4.69
CA ASP A 133 2.66 14.05 5.61
C ASP A 133 1.65 14.04 6.79
N HIS A 134 0.74 15.01 6.88
CA HIS A 134 -0.40 15.01 7.82
C HIS A 134 -1.76 14.93 7.10
N THR A 135 -1.81 15.22 5.81
CA THR A 135 -3.06 15.31 5.03
C THR A 135 -3.14 14.35 3.84
N GLY A 136 -2.07 13.62 3.52
CA GLY A 136 -1.95 12.85 2.28
C GLY A 136 -3.01 11.77 2.11
N GLY A 137 -3.52 11.21 3.21
CA GLY A 137 -4.61 10.23 3.22
C GLY A 137 -6.03 10.83 3.19
N ASN A 138 -6.19 12.15 3.29
CA ASN A 138 -7.50 12.78 3.50
C ASN A 138 -8.52 12.42 2.42
N LEU A 139 -8.17 12.63 1.14
CA LEU A 139 -9.12 12.50 0.04
C LEU A 139 -9.56 11.04 -0.16
N GLU A 140 -8.62 10.11 -0.06
CA GLU A 140 -8.91 8.67 -0.20
C GLU A 140 -9.76 8.16 0.97
N LEU A 141 -9.45 8.53 2.22
CA LEU A 141 -10.26 8.16 3.38
C LEU A 141 -11.66 8.79 3.34
N LYS A 142 -11.75 10.05 2.89
CA LYS A 142 -13.02 10.74 2.71
C LYS A 142 -13.88 10.04 1.65
N ASP A 143 -13.31 9.74 0.50
CA ASP A 143 -14.01 9.07 -0.61
C ASP A 143 -14.51 7.69 -0.20
N ARG A 144 -13.65 6.90 0.46
CA ARG A 144 -13.97 5.53 0.86
C ARG A 144 -15.04 5.43 1.95
N TYR A 145 -14.98 6.30 2.96
CA TYR A 145 -15.81 6.17 4.16
C TYR A 145 -16.92 7.22 4.27
N GLY A 146 -16.93 8.22 3.39
CA GLY A 146 -17.81 9.39 3.51
C GLY A 146 -17.48 10.26 4.73
N ALA A 147 -16.26 10.16 5.26
CA ALA A 147 -15.82 10.87 6.47
C ALA A 147 -15.84 12.39 6.26
N LYS A 148 -16.06 13.15 7.34
CA LYS A 148 -15.94 14.61 7.32
C LYS A 148 -14.54 15.05 7.71
N VAL A 149 -13.93 15.89 6.90
CA VAL A 149 -12.59 16.45 7.16
C VAL A 149 -12.75 17.76 7.95
N ILE A 150 -12.04 17.84 9.07
CA ILE A 150 -12.03 18.95 10.02
C ILE A 150 -10.63 19.51 10.08
N GLY A 151 -10.51 20.83 9.98
CA GLY A 151 -9.21 21.49 10.02
C GLY A 151 -9.34 22.97 10.34
N SER A 152 -8.20 23.67 10.27
CA SER A 152 -8.13 25.10 10.54
C SER A 152 -8.85 25.92 9.48
N ALA A 153 -9.57 26.95 9.92
CA ALA A 153 -10.19 27.93 9.04
C ALA A 153 -9.15 28.78 8.28
N VAL A 154 -7.96 28.97 8.86
CA VAL A 154 -6.83 29.65 8.19
C VAL A 154 -6.30 28.81 7.02
N ASP A 155 -6.30 27.48 7.17
CA ASP A 155 -5.81 26.53 6.16
C ASP A 155 -6.94 25.89 5.34
N ARG A 156 -8.13 26.51 5.28
CA ARG A 156 -9.28 25.97 4.56
C ARG A 156 -8.97 25.60 3.11
N ASP A 157 -8.21 26.44 2.41
CA ASP A 157 -7.87 26.21 1.01
C ASP A 157 -6.63 25.33 0.83
N ARG A 158 -5.94 24.97 1.94
CA ARG A 158 -4.71 24.18 1.95
C ARG A 158 -4.90 22.75 2.47
N ILE A 159 -5.94 22.49 3.26
CA ILE A 159 -6.29 21.16 3.77
C ILE A 159 -7.18 20.44 2.74
N PRO A 160 -6.69 19.36 2.10
CA PRO A 160 -7.44 18.63 1.09
C PRO A 160 -8.76 18.07 1.64
N GLY A 161 -9.86 18.43 0.99
CA GLY A 161 -11.18 17.87 1.27
C GLY A 161 -11.88 18.41 2.52
N ILE A 162 -11.41 19.52 3.12
CA ILE A 162 -12.02 20.09 4.34
C ILE A 162 -13.53 20.32 4.20
N ASP A 163 -14.30 19.83 5.18
CA ASP A 163 -15.74 20.04 5.30
C ASP A 163 -16.07 21.03 6.42
N VAL A 164 -15.32 20.97 7.53
CA VAL A 164 -15.54 21.78 8.73
C VAL A 164 -14.26 22.57 9.03
N ALA A 165 -14.38 23.89 8.95
CA ALA A 165 -13.30 24.83 9.23
C ALA A 165 -13.49 25.43 10.64
N LEU A 166 -12.52 25.21 11.53
CA LEU A 166 -12.55 25.64 12.93
C LEU A 166 -11.55 26.77 13.20
N LYS A 167 -11.87 27.65 14.14
CA LYS A 167 -11.06 28.80 14.55
C LYS A 167 -10.53 28.63 15.98
N ASP A 168 -9.59 29.49 16.37
CA ASP A 168 -9.14 29.54 17.76
C ASP A 168 -10.30 29.66 18.76
N GLY A 169 -10.26 28.83 19.80
CA GLY A 169 -11.25 28.82 20.88
C GLY A 169 -12.57 28.15 20.54
N ASP A 170 -12.75 27.66 19.30
CA ASP A 170 -13.93 26.88 18.95
C ASP A 170 -14.01 25.60 19.79
N LYS A 171 -15.24 25.24 20.14
CA LYS A 171 -15.59 23.97 20.77
C LYS A 171 -16.33 23.10 19.77
N TRP A 172 -15.74 21.97 19.43
CA TRP A 172 -16.34 20.98 18.54
C TRP A 172 -16.69 19.71 19.32
N MET A 173 -17.69 18.95 18.86
CA MET A 173 -18.14 17.74 19.54
C MET A 173 -17.77 16.50 18.74
N PHE A 174 -16.89 15.68 19.31
CA PHE A 174 -16.59 14.34 18.81
C PHE A 174 -17.44 13.34 19.58
N ALA A 175 -18.56 12.86 19.02
CA ALA A 175 -19.41 11.85 19.68
C ALA A 175 -19.85 12.18 21.12
N GLY A 176 -19.99 13.47 21.46
CA GLY A 176 -20.32 13.93 22.82
C GLY A 176 -19.11 14.30 23.68
N HIS A 177 -17.89 14.04 23.21
CA HIS A 177 -16.66 14.57 23.78
C HIS A 177 -16.42 16.00 23.28
N GLU A 178 -16.27 16.95 24.21
CA GLU A 178 -15.90 18.31 23.87
C GLU A 178 -14.44 18.35 23.41
N VAL A 179 -14.18 18.98 22.27
CA VAL A 179 -12.86 19.21 21.68
C VAL A 179 -12.60 20.70 21.62
N HIS A 180 -11.55 21.16 22.30
CA HIS A 180 -11.13 22.56 22.27
C HIS A 180 -10.10 22.74 21.17
N VAL A 181 -10.39 23.63 20.23
CA VAL A 181 -9.47 23.99 19.16
C VAL A 181 -8.58 25.13 19.63
N MET A 182 -7.27 24.93 19.52
CA MET A 182 -6.27 25.92 19.89
C MET A 182 -5.45 26.24 18.64
N GLU A 183 -5.51 27.47 18.15
CA GLU A 183 -4.55 27.92 17.14
C GLU A 183 -3.16 27.97 17.75
N THR A 184 -2.23 27.30 17.08
CA THR A 184 -0.84 27.15 17.52
C THR A 184 0.15 27.52 16.40
N PRO A 185 0.09 28.76 15.88
CA PRO A 185 0.97 29.19 14.80
C PRO A 185 2.44 29.14 15.24
N GLY A 186 3.31 28.74 14.31
CA GLY A 186 4.75 28.65 14.56
C GLY A 186 5.40 27.77 13.49
N HIS A 187 5.08 26.48 13.50
CA HIS A 187 5.50 25.57 12.45
C HIS A 187 4.91 25.97 11.09
N THR A 188 3.58 26.06 11.03
CA THR A 188 2.83 26.71 9.95
C THR A 188 1.97 27.83 10.53
N ARG A 189 1.49 28.75 9.70
CA ARG A 189 0.67 29.88 10.17
C ARG A 189 -0.77 29.48 10.49
N GLY A 190 -1.24 28.35 9.95
CA GLY A 190 -2.60 27.85 10.12
C GLY A 190 -2.72 26.66 11.08
N HIS A 191 -1.63 26.28 11.74
CA HIS A 191 -1.59 25.11 12.63
C HIS A 191 -2.60 25.25 13.79
N ILE A 192 -3.34 24.16 14.06
CA ILE A 192 -4.21 24.01 15.23
C ILE A 192 -3.85 22.75 16.01
N SER A 193 -4.07 22.79 17.32
CA SER A 193 -4.01 21.63 18.21
C SER A 193 -5.40 21.30 18.73
N PHE A 194 -5.70 20.01 18.91
CA PHE A 194 -6.99 19.53 19.40
C PHE A 194 -6.87 19.01 20.83
N TYR A 195 -7.50 19.69 21.79
CA TYR A 195 -7.51 19.27 23.18
C TYR A 195 -8.84 18.62 23.57
N PHE A 196 -8.77 17.38 24.07
CA PHE A 196 -9.89 16.61 24.59
C PHE A 196 -9.82 16.60 26.13
N PRO A 197 -10.43 17.57 26.82
CA PRO A 197 -10.38 17.67 28.29
C PRO A 197 -10.90 16.42 29.01
N GLY A 198 -11.96 15.78 28.48
CA GLY A 198 -12.53 14.56 29.06
C GLY A 198 -11.57 13.37 29.04
N ALA A 199 -10.75 13.27 27.99
CA ALA A 199 -9.73 12.24 27.83
C ALA A 199 -8.35 12.65 28.35
N ARG A 200 -8.19 13.91 28.80
CA ARG A 200 -6.90 14.53 29.15
C ARG A 200 -5.85 14.32 28.05
N ALA A 201 -6.23 14.49 26.80
CA ALA A 201 -5.37 14.26 25.63
C ALA A 201 -5.29 15.51 24.76
N ILE A 202 -4.10 15.85 24.28
CA ILE A 202 -3.91 16.89 23.26
C ILE A 202 -3.15 16.33 22.06
N PHE A 203 -3.67 16.63 20.86
CA PHE A 203 -3.00 16.37 19.59
C PHE A 203 -2.32 17.64 19.11
N THR A 204 -0.98 17.65 19.12
CA THR A 204 -0.17 18.87 18.93
C THR A 204 0.42 19.00 17.53
N GLY A 205 0.22 18.00 16.66
CA GLY A 205 0.85 17.93 15.35
C GLY A 205 2.34 18.23 15.47
N ASP A 206 2.78 19.23 14.73
CA ASP A 206 4.17 19.64 14.63
C ASP A 206 4.48 20.90 15.45
N THR A 207 3.59 21.31 16.35
CA THR A 207 3.89 22.42 17.27
C THR A 207 4.81 21.97 18.40
N LEU A 208 4.39 20.94 19.15
CA LEU A 208 5.12 20.39 20.29
C LEU A 208 5.39 18.90 20.05
N PHE A 209 6.66 18.52 20.14
CA PHE A 209 7.09 17.12 20.20
C PHE A 209 7.57 16.79 21.62
N SER A 210 7.77 15.50 21.90
CA SER A 210 8.52 15.15 23.09
C SER A 210 9.98 15.64 22.99
N LEU A 211 10.39 16.47 23.94
CA LEU A 211 11.71 17.08 24.07
C LEU A 211 12.11 18.10 22.99
N SER A 212 11.20 18.50 22.09
CA SER A 212 11.43 19.62 21.16
C SER A 212 10.15 20.33 20.74
N CYS A 213 10.24 21.28 19.82
CA CYS A 213 9.12 21.89 19.10
C CYS A 213 9.35 21.82 17.59
N GLY A 214 8.33 22.14 16.80
CA GLY A 214 8.44 22.24 15.35
C GLY A 214 9.46 23.25 14.88
N LYS A 215 10.03 23.00 13.70
CA LYS A 215 10.77 24.03 12.96
C LYS A 215 9.82 25.12 12.49
N LEU A 216 10.28 26.36 12.51
CA LEU A 216 9.51 27.53 12.09
C LEU A 216 9.57 27.69 10.56
N PHE A 217 8.65 27.05 9.83
CA PHE A 217 8.59 27.19 8.37
C PHE A 217 7.82 28.44 7.93
N GLU A 218 6.71 28.75 8.61
CA GLU A 218 5.86 29.91 8.27
C GLU A 218 5.67 30.92 9.41
N GLY A 219 6.05 30.55 10.64
CA GLY A 219 5.87 31.39 11.83
C GLY A 219 7.16 31.97 12.39
N THR A 220 7.03 32.64 13.52
CA THR A 220 8.10 33.34 14.26
C THR A 220 8.37 32.69 15.61
N PRO A 221 9.54 32.90 16.24
CA PRO A 221 9.82 32.43 17.59
C PRO A 221 8.79 32.90 18.62
N GLU A 222 8.31 34.15 18.49
CA GLU A 222 7.28 34.73 19.35
C GLU A 222 5.96 33.97 19.22
N GLN A 223 5.56 33.63 17.99
CA GLN A 223 4.35 32.84 17.74
C GLN A 223 4.48 31.42 18.31
N MET A 224 5.63 30.76 18.11
CA MET A 224 5.87 29.44 18.67
C MET A 224 5.88 29.46 20.20
N LEU A 225 6.57 30.42 20.82
CA LEU A 225 6.56 30.58 22.28
C LEU A 225 5.14 30.78 22.79
N ALA A 226 4.35 31.67 22.19
CA ALA A 226 2.96 31.88 22.57
C ALA A 226 2.13 30.59 22.44
N SER A 227 2.32 29.83 21.36
CA SER A 227 1.66 28.54 21.14
C SER A 227 2.04 27.50 22.20
N LEU A 228 3.33 27.38 22.52
CA LEU A 228 3.84 26.48 23.56
C LEU A 228 3.33 26.89 24.94
N GLN A 229 3.34 28.19 25.27
CA GLN A 229 2.80 28.71 26.53
C GLN A 229 1.32 28.36 26.73
N ARG A 230 0.52 28.40 25.66
CA ARG A 230 -0.89 27.95 25.70
C ARG A 230 -1.00 26.45 25.94
N ILE A 231 -0.19 25.64 25.27
CA ILE A 231 -0.21 24.18 25.45
C ILE A 231 0.22 23.79 26.87
N ILE A 232 1.30 24.37 27.41
CA ILE A 232 1.79 24.04 28.76
C ILE A 232 0.89 24.54 29.88
N ALA A 233 -0.02 25.48 29.60
CA ALA A 233 -1.03 25.91 30.59
C ALA A 233 -2.08 24.83 30.88
N LEU A 234 -2.12 23.74 30.07
CA LEU A 234 -2.98 22.59 30.32
C LEU A 234 -2.53 21.78 31.56
N PRO A 235 -3.42 20.95 32.15
CA PRO A 235 -3.10 20.12 33.29
C PRO A 235 -1.88 19.22 33.08
N ASP A 236 -1.07 19.04 34.12
CA ASP A 236 0.18 18.26 34.10
C ASP A 236 0.00 16.80 33.66
N ASP A 237 -1.17 16.23 33.92
CA ASP A 237 -1.53 14.86 33.56
C ASP A 237 -2.13 14.74 32.15
N THR A 238 -2.11 15.82 31.35
CA THR A 238 -2.51 15.78 29.95
C THR A 238 -1.48 14.99 29.14
N SER A 239 -1.93 13.93 28.46
CA SER A 239 -1.17 13.16 27.49
C SER A 239 -0.99 13.92 26.18
N VAL A 240 0.22 13.89 25.63
CA VAL A 240 0.59 14.61 24.40
C VAL A 240 0.81 13.63 23.27
N TYR A 241 0.10 13.84 22.17
CA TYR A 241 0.14 13.04 20.95
C TYR A 241 0.63 13.94 19.80
N CYS A 242 1.90 13.79 19.42
CA CYS A 242 2.58 14.67 18.47
C CYS A 242 2.90 13.98 17.13
N GLY A 243 3.11 14.77 16.08
CA GLY A 243 3.16 14.29 14.69
C GLY A 243 4.23 13.25 14.36
N HIS A 244 5.36 13.23 15.08
CA HIS A 244 6.53 12.42 14.72
C HIS A 244 7.23 11.72 15.89
N GLU A 245 7.92 10.61 15.58
CA GLU A 245 8.81 9.86 16.48
C GLU A 245 10.24 10.45 16.49
N TYR A 246 10.38 11.69 16.97
CA TYR A 246 11.67 12.38 17.05
C TYR A 246 12.36 12.29 18.41
N THR A 247 11.70 11.70 19.42
CA THR A 247 12.07 11.79 20.84
C THR A 247 13.50 11.36 21.14
N LEU A 248 14.02 10.31 20.48
CA LEU A 248 15.42 9.87 20.69
C LEU A 248 16.45 10.87 20.14
N SER A 249 16.14 11.55 19.03
CA SER A 249 17.04 12.59 18.51
C SER A 249 16.96 13.85 19.36
N ASN A 250 15.74 14.21 19.80
CA ASN A 250 15.49 15.35 20.67
C ASN A 250 16.15 15.17 22.04
N SER A 251 16.14 13.96 22.60
CA SER A 251 16.77 13.69 23.90
C SER A 251 18.28 13.91 23.89
N LYS A 252 18.96 13.58 22.78
CA LYS A 252 20.39 13.86 22.62
C LYS A 252 20.68 15.35 22.62
N PHE A 253 19.83 16.14 21.94
CA PHE A 253 19.94 17.60 21.96
C PHE A 253 19.67 18.15 23.36
N ALA A 254 18.56 17.76 23.99
CA ALA A 254 18.22 18.19 25.34
C ALA A 254 19.35 17.88 26.35
N LEU A 255 19.94 16.69 26.28
CA LEU A 255 21.08 16.30 27.14
C LEU A 255 22.35 17.10 26.86
N SER A 256 22.55 17.59 25.65
CA SER A 256 23.67 18.49 25.36
C SER A 256 23.49 19.88 25.99
N ILE A 257 22.25 20.28 26.28
CA ILE A 257 21.92 21.57 26.88
C ILE A 257 21.82 21.48 28.40
N GLU A 258 21.14 20.46 28.93
CA GLU A 258 20.89 20.29 30.37
C GLU A 258 21.41 18.93 30.86
N PRO A 259 22.74 18.65 30.77
CA PRO A 259 23.30 17.33 31.04
C PRO A 259 23.14 16.87 32.50
N THR A 260 22.85 17.77 33.44
CA THR A 260 22.68 17.48 34.87
C THR A 260 21.23 17.29 35.28
N ASN A 261 20.27 17.42 34.37
CA ASN A 261 18.85 17.19 34.67
C ASN A 261 18.59 15.67 34.78
N GLU A 262 18.50 15.17 36.02
CA GLU A 262 18.31 13.74 36.32
C GLU A 262 16.99 13.17 35.76
N VAL A 263 15.94 14.00 35.67
CA VAL A 263 14.66 13.60 35.07
C VAL A 263 14.83 13.39 33.57
N LEU A 264 15.54 14.31 32.89
CA LEU A 264 15.86 14.21 31.48
C LEU A 264 16.78 13.03 31.18
N GLN A 265 17.80 12.77 32.01
CA GLN A 265 18.67 11.60 31.87
C GLN A 265 17.88 10.29 31.95
N SER A 266 17.03 10.18 32.98
CA SER A 266 16.19 8.99 33.18
C SER A 266 15.21 8.80 32.03
N TYR A 267 14.58 9.88 31.56
CA TYR A 267 13.65 9.83 30.45
C TYR A 267 14.35 9.51 29.12
N ALA A 268 15.53 10.07 28.86
CA ALA A 268 16.32 9.76 27.67
C ALA A 268 16.76 8.28 27.63
N ALA A 269 17.13 7.70 28.79
CA ALA A 269 17.44 6.29 28.89
C ALA A 269 16.21 5.41 28.61
N TYR A 270 15.06 5.77 29.16
CA TYR A 270 13.78 5.08 28.89
C TYR A 270 13.39 5.15 27.40
N VAL A 271 13.54 6.32 26.78
CA VAL A 271 13.32 6.53 25.34
C VAL A 271 14.25 5.62 24.52
N ALA A 272 15.54 5.55 24.86
CA ALA A 272 16.49 4.68 24.18
C ALA A 272 16.09 3.18 24.28
N GLU A 273 15.59 2.75 25.44
CA GLU A 273 15.09 1.38 25.62
C GLU A 273 13.88 1.08 24.71
N LEU A 274 12.89 1.98 24.68
CA LEU A 274 11.71 1.83 23.81
C LEU A 274 12.11 1.77 22.34
N ARG A 275 12.98 2.67 21.89
CA ARG A 275 13.41 2.72 20.48
C ARG A 275 14.28 1.52 20.08
N ASN A 276 15.11 0.98 20.98
CA ASN A 276 15.83 -0.27 20.74
C ASN A 276 14.89 -1.46 20.53
N LYS A 277 13.70 -1.43 21.15
CA LYS A 277 12.62 -2.42 20.96
C LYS A 277 11.66 -2.04 19.82
N LYS A 278 11.93 -0.95 19.09
CA LYS A 278 11.05 -0.38 18.05
C LYS A 278 9.64 -0.01 18.55
N LEU A 279 9.50 0.32 19.83
CA LEU A 279 8.24 0.78 20.42
C LEU A 279 8.12 2.31 20.32
N PRO A 280 6.89 2.86 20.18
CA PRO A 280 6.65 4.30 20.25
C PRO A 280 7.03 4.91 21.60
N THR A 281 7.43 6.18 21.59
CA THR A 281 7.70 6.98 22.79
C THR A 281 6.54 7.90 23.17
N ILE A 282 5.46 7.85 22.38
CA ILE A 282 4.26 8.67 22.49
C ILE A 282 3.10 7.78 22.97
N PRO A 283 2.20 8.26 23.85
CA PRO A 283 2.17 9.63 24.40
C PRO A 283 3.25 9.91 25.45
N THR A 284 3.68 11.18 25.48
CA THR A 284 4.34 11.79 26.65
C THR A 284 3.28 12.49 27.52
N THR A 285 3.68 13.22 28.58
CA THR A 285 2.77 14.01 29.44
C THR A 285 3.24 15.44 29.55
N MET A 286 2.31 16.38 29.76
CA MET A 286 2.64 17.79 30.04
C MET A 286 3.65 17.94 31.18
N LYS A 287 3.51 17.14 32.24
CA LYS A 287 4.48 17.10 33.35
C LYS A 287 5.89 16.74 32.90
N MET A 288 6.03 15.72 32.06
CA MET A 288 7.32 15.28 31.55
C MET A 288 7.94 16.36 30.65
N GLU A 289 7.15 16.95 29.77
CA GLU A 289 7.63 17.99 28.86
C GLU A 289 8.07 19.26 29.61
N LYS A 290 7.33 19.71 30.63
CA LYS A 290 7.75 20.83 31.49
C LYS A 290 9.07 20.54 32.23
N ALA A 291 9.31 19.28 32.59
CA ALA A 291 10.51 18.86 33.31
C ALA A 291 11.74 18.71 32.40
N CYS A 292 11.56 18.33 31.14
CA CYS A 292 12.65 17.83 30.29
C CYS A 292 12.83 18.56 28.96
N ASN A 293 11.81 19.23 28.43
CA ASN A 293 11.86 19.85 27.11
C ASN A 293 12.55 21.22 27.19
N PRO A 294 13.70 21.42 26.54
CA PRO A 294 14.46 22.67 26.66
C PRO A 294 13.68 23.90 26.15
N PHE A 295 12.78 23.72 25.17
CA PHE A 295 11.96 24.81 24.61
C PHE A 295 10.85 25.26 25.57
N LEU A 296 10.43 24.40 26.51
CA LEU A 296 9.47 24.76 27.56
C LEU A 296 10.16 25.30 28.82
N ARG A 297 11.50 25.29 28.83
CA ARG A 297 12.35 25.66 29.97
C ARG A 297 13.30 26.81 29.58
N ALA A 298 12.94 27.60 28.57
CA ALA A 298 13.77 28.71 28.06
C ALA A 298 14.08 29.79 29.12
N GLY A 299 13.29 29.88 30.20
CA GLY A 299 13.57 30.73 31.37
C GLY A 299 14.59 30.16 32.36
N ASN A 300 15.03 28.90 32.23
CA ASN A 300 15.98 28.27 33.13
C ASN A 300 17.40 28.84 32.94
N THR A 301 18.05 29.23 34.04
CA THR A 301 19.38 29.85 34.03
C THR A 301 20.48 28.95 33.49
N ASP A 302 20.40 27.65 33.75
CA ASP A 302 21.40 26.69 33.27
C ASP A 302 21.23 26.42 31.77
N ILE A 303 20.00 26.38 31.26
CA ILE A 303 19.72 26.31 29.81
C ILE A 303 20.21 27.58 29.12
N ARG A 304 19.87 28.77 29.64
CA ARG A 304 20.35 30.05 29.07
C ARG A 304 21.86 30.13 29.05
N ARG A 305 22.52 29.75 30.16
CA ARG A 305 23.98 29.65 30.25
C ARG A 305 24.52 28.64 29.24
N ALA A 306 23.89 27.46 29.12
CA ALA A 306 24.25 26.39 28.19
C ALA A 306 24.00 26.74 26.72
N LEU A 307 23.28 27.82 26.42
CA LEU A 307 23.05 28.32 25.06
C LEU A 307 23.67 29.69 24.79
N GLY A 308 24.36 30.29 25.77
CA GLY A 308 24.95 31.63 25.62
C GLY A 308 23.92 32.75 25.51
N ILE A 309 22.69 32.52 26.00
CA ILE A 309 21.59 33.49 25.96
C ILE A 309 21.78 34.48 27.13
N PRO A 310 21.86 35.80 26.88
CA PRO A 310 21.97 36.81 27.93
C PRO A 310 20.81 36.71 28.94
N GLU A 311 21.08 37.00 30.21
CA GLU A 311 20.02 37.07 31.24
C GLU A 311 18.96 38.15 30.91
N THR A 312 19.34 39.15 30.11
CA THR A 312 18.47 40.24 29.64
C THR A 312 17.63 39.90 28.40
N ALA A 313 17.90 38.78 27.72
CA ALA A 313 17.13 38.35 26.55
C ALA A 313 15.72 37.90 26.98
N ASP A 314 14.69 38.23 26.20
CA ASP A 314 13.36 37.73 26.50
C ASP A 314 13.23 36.23 26.16
N GLU A 315 12.12 35.60 26.57
CA GLU A 315 11.93 34.16 26.33
C GLU A 315 11.77 33.81 24.85
N ALA A 316 11.34 34.75 24.00
CA ALA A 316 11.19 34.52 22.57
C ALA A 316 12.55 34.50 21.86
N GLU A 317 13.43 35.43 22.24
CA GLU A 317 14.83 35.48 21.81
C GLU A 317 15.63 34.27 22.33
N ALA A 318 15.23 33.71 23.47
CA ALA A 318 15.78 32.47 24.01
C ALA A 318 15.30 31.21 23.25
N LEU A 319 14.16 31.30 22.56
CA LEU A 319 13.57 30.24 21.74
C LEU A 319 14.07 30.26 20.28
N GLU A 320 14.84 31.29 19.89
CA GLU A 320 15.45 31.35 18.57
C GLU A 320 16.37 30.15 18.33
N PRO A 321 16.10 29.32 17.31
CA PRO A 321 16.93 28.15 16.98
C PRO A 321 18.40 28.50 16.73
N THR A 322 18.67 29.73 16.30
CA THR A 322 19.98 30.29 15.96
C THR A 322 20.93 30.37 17.15
N LYS A 323 20.48 30.72 18.36
CA LYS A 323 21.37 30.78 19.54
C LYS A 323 21.56 29.41 20.20
N ALA A 324 20.54 28.55 20.16
CA ALA A 324 20.64 27.20 20.71
C ALA A 324 21.59 26.29 19.90
N THR A 325 21.77 26.58 18.61
CA THR A 325 22.74 25.90 17.73
C THR A 325 24.14 26.54 17.75
N GLU A 326 24.28 27.78 18.22
CA GLU A 326 25.56 28.53 18.26
C GLU A 326 26.54 28.05 19.34
N LYS A 327 26.10 27.35 20.40
CA LYS A 327 27.05 26.84 21.41
C LYS A 327 27.77 25.53 21.03
N MET A 328 27.47 24.99 19.85
CA MET A 328 28.36 24.03 19.19
C MET A 328 29.51 24.71 18.42
N SER A 329 29.55 26.06 18.31
CA SER A 329 30.48 26.75 17.41
C SER A 329 31.31 27.90 17.99
N LEU A 330 31.21 28.30 19.26
CA LEU A 330 31.91 29.52 19.73
C LEU A 330 32.73 29.35 21.01
N SER A 331 33.98 28.90 20.85
CA SER A 331 35.13 29.59 21.47
C SER A 331 35.99 30.18 20.35
N GLU A 332 35.94 31.51 20.23
CA GLU A 332 36.74 32.38 19.36
C GLU A 332 36.72 32.10 17.85
N THR A 333 35.85 32.79 17.10
CA THR A 333 36.23 33.23 15.74
C THR A 333 35.41 34.43 15.27
N LYS A 334 36.12 35.54 15.07
CA LYS A 334 36.07 36.37 13.85
C LYS A 334 35.24 35.69 12.75
N ALA A 335 34.10 36.26 12.35
CA ALA A 335 33.15 35.74 11.35
C ALA A 335 33.63 34.45 10.66
N MET A 336 33.29 33.30 11.27
CA MET A 336 33.77 31.98 10.85
C MET A 336 33.27 31.72 9.44
N GLY A 337 34.15 31.77 8.44
CA GLY A 337 33.79 31.33 7.10
C GLY A 337 33.45 29.84 7.15
N LEU A 338 32.73 29.31 6.15
CA LEU A 338 32.54 27.86 6.03
C LEU A 338 33.90 27.11 6.11
N GLU A 339 34.99 27.77 5.69
CA GLU A 339 36.35 27.27 5.76
C GLU A 339 36.95 27.16 7.17
N ASP A 340 36.36 27.81 8.17
CA ASP A 340 36.85 27.81 9.55
C ASP A 340 36.11 26.76 10.41
N ALA A 341 35.01 26.18 9.89
CA ALA A 341 34.25 25.11 10.55
C ALA A 341 35.04 23.80 10.68
N GLY A 342 34.84 23.07 11.78
CA GLY A 342 35.47 21.76 12.01
C GLY A 342 34.99 20.69 11.02
N ASP A 343 35.82 19.67 10.78
CA ASP A 343 35.59 18.68 9.72
C ASP A 343 34.27 17.90 9.89
N LEU A 344 33.88 17.60 11.14
CA LEU A 344 32.58 16.96 11.43
C LEU A 344 31.39 17.87 11.09
N ILE A 345 31.49 19.17 11.39
CA ILE A 345 30.44 20.15 11.10
C ILE A 345 30.32 20.32 9.58
N LEU A 346 31.45 20.48 8.89
CA LEU A 346 31.50 20.51 7.43
C LEU A 346 30.86 19.25 6.84
N HIS A 347 31.19 18.08 7.36
CA HIS A 347 30.61 16.82 6.90
C HIS A 347 29.08 16.78 7.06
N ILE A 348 28.56 17.17 8.22
CA ILE A 348 27.11 17.22 8.48
C ILE A 348 26.44 18.21 7.54
N VAL A 349 26.96 19.44 7.42
CA VAL A 349 26.41 20.47 6.53
C VAL A 349 26.38 19.98 5.09
N LEU A 350 27.51 19.47 4.58
CA LEU A 350 27.61 18.95 3.22
C LEU A 350 26.62 17.80 2.99
N SER A 351 26.45 16.89 3.96
CA SER A 351 25.50 15.77 3.85
C SER A 351 24.04 16.21 3.72
N LYS A 352 23.69 17.40 4.20
CA LYS A 352 22.32 17.95 4.18
C LYS A 352 22.02 18.82 2.97
N ILE A 353 23.00 19.58 2.46
CA ILE A 353 22.80 20.43 1.28
C ILE A 353 22.76 19.65 -0.04
N GLY A 354 23.10 18.36 0.01
CA GLY A 354 23.05 17.44 -1.12
C GLY A 354 24.29 17.48 -2.02
N PRO A 355 24.38 16.53 -2.97
CA PRO A 355 25.58 16.29 -3.75
C PRO A 355 25.93 17.41 -4.72
N GLU A 356 24.92 18.08 -5.30
CA GLU A 356 25.14 19.19 -6.23
C GLU A 356 25.69 20.43 -5.53
N SER A 357 25.05 20.84 -4.43
CA SER A 357 25.54 21.95 -3.60
C SER A 357 26.92 21.63 -3.02
N THR A 358 27.15 20.39 -2.60
CA THR A 358 28.47 19.91 -2.14
C THR A 358 29.54 20.06 -3.22
N ALA A 359 29.22 19.71 -4.48
CA ALA A 359 30.15 19.89 -5.60
C ALA A 359 30.47 21.37 -5.85
N ARG A 360 29.47 22.27 -5.72
CA ARG A 360 29.68 23.72 -5.84
C ARG A 360 30.55 24.26 -4.70
N VAL A 361 30.33 23.81 -3.46
CA VAL A 361 31.14 24.16 -2.29
C VAL A 361 32.60 23.72 -2.47
N ALA A 362 32.83 22.56 -3.10
CA ALA A 362 34.18 22.07 -3.41
C ALA A 362 34.99 23.00 -4.34
N CYS A 363 34.33 23.90 -5.08
CA CYS A 363 34.99 24.85 -5.97
C CYS A 363 35.45 26.13 -5.26
N VAL A 364 35.03 26.35 -4.01
CA VAL A 364 35.26 27.60 -3.28
C VAL A 364 36.68 27.68 -2.72
N SER A 365 37.18 26.60 -2.10
CA SER A 365 38.50 26.59 -1.47
C SER A 365 39.15 25.21 -1.43
N LYS A 366 40.46 25.16 -1.20
CA LYS A 366 41.20 23.89 -1.07
C LYS A 366 40.70 23.04 0.09
N ARG A 367 40.36 23.65 1.23
CA ARG A 367 39.86 22.93 2.41
C ARG A 367 38.49 22.33 2.12
N LEU A 368 37.56 23.14 1.61
CA LEU A 368 36.22 22.70 1.25
C LEU A 368 36.24 21.63 0.16
N LYS A 369 37.20 21.69 -0.77
CA LYS A 369 37.43 20.64 -1.76
C LYS A 369 37.80 19.29 -1.12
N VAL A 370 38.63 19.30 -0.07
CA VAL A 370 39.00 18.08 0.67
C VAL A 370 37.77 17.53 1.39
N SER A 371 37.08 18.35 2.19
CA SER A 371 35.88 17.91 2.94
C SER A 371 34.75 17.43 2.03
N ALA A 372 34.53 18.08 0.89
CA ALA A 372 33.56 17.67 -0.13
C ALA A 372 34.02 16.47 -0.98
N SER A 373 35.19 15.89 -0.69
CA SER A 373 35.69 14.67 -1.32
C SER A 373 35.72 13.47 -0.38
N GLU A 374 35.27 13.63 0.87
CA GLU A 374 35.25 12.57 1.88
C GLU A 374 34.37 11.39 1.46
N GLU A 375 34.90 10.17 1.57
CA GLU A 375 34.20 8.96 1.13
C GLU A 375 32.94 8.68 1.96
N SER A 376 32.99 8.95 3.26
CA SER A 376 31.83 8.82 4.16
C SER A 376 30.68 9.76 3.78
N LEU A 377 30.95 10.86 3.07
CA LEU A 377 29.94 11.82 2.65
C LEU A 377 29.25 11.31 1.39
N TRP A 378 30.06 10.88 0.42
CA TRP A 378 29.54 10.35 -0.83
C TRP A 378 28.86 8.98 -0.65
N SER A 379 29.22 8.21 0.38
CA SER A 379 28.47 7.00 0.75
C SER A 379 27.04 7.33 1.20
N ILE A 380 26.84 8.42 1.95
CA ILE A 380 25.50 8.91 2.34
C ILE A 380 24.70 9.31 1.09
N PHE A 381 25.30 10.06 0.17
CA PHE A 381 24.60 10.45 -1.08
C PHE A 381 24.25 9.23 -1.93
N CYS A 382 25.18 8.30 -2.10
CA CYS A 382 24.94 7.05 -2.81
C CYS A 382 23.85 6.20 -2.13
N SER A 383 23.84 6.12 -0.80
CA SER A 383 22.78 5.40 -0.07
C SER A 383 21.42 6.07 -0.25
N ASN A 384 21.36 7.40 -0.12
CA ASN A 384 20.08 8.13 -0.14
C ASN A 384 19.49 8.27 -1.55
N ASP A 385 20.30 8.65 -2.52
CA ASP A 385 19.83 8.91 -3.89
C ASP A 385 19.79 7.66 -4.76
N LEU A 386 20.65 6.68 -4.45
CA LEU A 386 20.89 5.52 -5.30
C LEU A 386 20.71 4.19 -4.56
N ASN A 387 20.39 4.17 -3.26
CA ASN A 387 20.19 2.93 -2.51
C ASN A 387 21.37 1.92 -2.68
N ILE A 388 22.61 2.41 -2.78
CA ILE A 388 23.82 1.56 -2.83
C ILE A 388 24.66 1.74 -1.57
N SER A 389 25.06 0.63 -0.97
CA SER A 389 25.90 0.56 0.23
C SER A 389 27.37 0.30 -0.09
N THR A 390 27.71 0.07 -1.36
CA THR A 390 29.07 -0.10 -1.87
C THR A 390 29.24 0.76 -3.15
N PRO A 391 30.47 1.19 -3.49
CA PRO A 391 30.71 2.06 -4.64
C PRO A 391 30.55 1.26 -5.94
N LEU A 392 29.34 1.24 -6.48
CA LEU A 392 28.99 0.56 -7.73
C LEU A 392 28.57 1.58 -8.78
N ASP A 393 28.99 1.35 -10.02
CA ASP A 393 28.54 2.13 -11.16
C ASP A 393 27.11 1.71 -11.61
N PRO A 394 26.53 2.38 -12.63
CA PRO A 394 25.24 2.02 -13.21
C PRO A 394 25.07 0.58 -13.69
N HIS A 395 26.17 -0.08 -14.05
CA HIS A 395 26.18 -1.44 -14.58
C HIS A 395 26.36 -2.49 -13.47
N GLY A 396 26.60 -2.04 -12.24
CA GLY A 396 26.87 -2.89 -11.07
C GLY A 396 28.35 -3.25 -10.93
N ASP A 397 29.24 -2.60 -11.69
CA ASP A 397 30.67 -2.84 -11.61
C ASP A 397 31.29 -2.01 -10.48
N PRO A 398 32.29 -2.55 -9.74
CA PRO A 398 32.96 -1.81 -8.68
C PRO A 398 33.63 -0.53 -9.18
N ALA A 399 33.30 0.60 -8.57
CA ALA A 399 33.97 1.86 -8.77
C ALA A 399 35.09 2.05 -7.72
N PRO A 400 36.14 2.83 -8.03
CA PRO A 400 37.24 3.08 -7.10
C PRO A 400 36.83 3.77 -5.77
N SER A 401 35.67 4.44 -5.74
CA SER A 401 35.23 5.26 -4.61
C SER A 401 33.73 5.60 -4.74
N PHE A 402 33.05 5.96 -3.65
CA PHE A 402 31.64 6.38 -3.69
C PHE A 402 31.44 7.65 -4.49
N LYS A 403 32.38 8.59 -4.40
CA LYS A 403 32.35 9.81 -5.21
C LYS A 403 32.43 9.48 -6.70
N ARG A 404 33.34 8.58 -7.08
CA ARG A 404 33.46 8.17 -8.50
C ARG A 404 32.24 7.39 -8.95
N ALA A 405 31.68 6.51 -8.12
CA ALA A 405 30.41 5.84 -8.39
C ALA A 405 29.31 6.88 -8.70
N TYR A 406 29.08 7.84 -7.80
CA TYR A 406 28.06 8.87 -7.98
C TYR A 406 28.27 9.68 -9.27
N GLN A 407 29.52 10.01 -9.61
CA GLN A 407 29.85 10.68 -10.87
C GLN A 407 29.48 9.83 -12.09
N LEU A 408 29.86 8.55 -12.10
CA LEU A 408 29.50 7.62 -13.17
C LEU A 408 27.98 7.53 -13.35
N TRP A 409 27.22 7.51 -12.25
CA TRP A 409 25.76 7.57 -12.29
C TRP A 409 25.25 8.88 -12.92
N ARG A 410 25.78 10.04 -12.51
CA ARG A 410 25.39 11.33 -13.10
C ARG A 410 25.78 11.44 -14.57
N GLU A 411 26.93 10.89 -14.96
CA GLU A 411 27.41 10.86 -16.34
C GLU A 411 26.51 9.99 -17.23
N SER A 412 26.19 8.77 -16.79
CA SER A 412 25.39 7.79 -17.55
C SER A 412 23.93 8.18 -17.75
N PHE A 413 23.38 9.02 -16.87
CA PHE A 413 21.98 9.46 -16.90
C PHE A 413 21.84 10.98 -17.10
N ARG A 414 22.89 11.67 -17.56
CA ARG A 414 22.95 13.13 -17.69
C ARG A 414 21.83 13.77 -18.52
N MET A 415 21.21 12.99 -19.42
CA MET A 415 20.12 13.47 -20.28
C MET A 415 18.73 13.35 -19.64
N TYR A 416 18.63 12.78 -18.44
CA TYR A 416 17.37 12.60 -17.73
C TYR A 416 17.30 13.50 -16.50
N PRO A 417 16.10 13.99 -16.13
CA PRO A 417 15.87 14.64 -14.85
C PRO A 417 16.29 13.72 -13.70
N TRP A 418 17.14 14.20 -12.79
CA TRP A 418 17.74 13.36 -11.76
C TRP A 418 16.70 12.76 -10.79
N ASN A 419 15.67 13.53 -10.45
CA ASN A 419 14.52 13.06 -9.67
C ASN A 419 13.82 11.86 -10.34
N LEU A 420 13.65 11.89 -11.66
CA LEU A 420 13.05 10.79 -12.42
C LEU A 420 13.96 9.55 -12.38
N VAL A 421 15.28 9.71 -12.52
CA VAL A 421 16.26 8.61 -12.38
C VAL A 421 16.10 7.92 -11.03
N LYS A 422 16.03 8.69 -9.93
CA LYS A 422 15.85 8.15 -8.58
C LYS A 422 14.54 7.39 -8.42
N ARG A 423 13.44 7.95 -8.93
CA ARG A 423 12.11 7.31 -8.87
C ARG A 423 12.07 5.98 -9.64
N VAL A 424 12.50 5.99 -10.90
CA VAL A 424 12.50 4.79 -11.76
C VAL A 424 13.41 3.71 -11.17
N ARG A 425 14.57 4.11 -10.65
CA ARG A 425 15.46 3.19 -9.93
C ARG A 425 14.75 2.57 -8.74
N LEU A 426 14.13 3.37 -7.88
CA LEU A 426 13.44 2.88 -6.69
C LEU A 426 12.33 1.88 -7.07
N CYS A 427 11.57 2.16 -8.14
CA CYS A 427 10.59 1.23 -8.69
C CYS A 427 11.22 -0.13 -9.05
N TRP A 428 12.33 -0.11 -9.79
CA TRP A 428 13.04 -1.35 -10.17
C TRP A 428 13.70 -2.06 -9.00
N ASP A 429 14.29 -1.35 -8.05
CA ASP A 429 14.92 -1.93 -6.86
C ASP A 429 13.88 -2.67 -6.01
N LYS A 430 12.69 -2.07 -5.82
CA LYS A 430 11.55 -2.69 -5.14
C LYS A 430 11.10 -3.98 -5.83
N LEU A 431 10.92 -3.95 -7.16
CA LEU A 431 10.52 -5.12 -7.95
C LEU A 431 11.59 -6.23 -7.92
N LYS A 432 12.86 -5.88 -8.17
CA LYS A 432 13.98 -6.82 -8.16
C LYS A 432 14.15 -7.48 -6.81
N LEU A 433 14.07 -6.71 -5.72
CA LEU A 433 14.15 -7.25 -4.36
C LEU A 433 13.01 -8.24 -4.09
N TRP A 434 11.78 -7.90 -4.49
CA TRP A 434 10.66 -8.81 -4.34
C TRP A 434 10.86 -10.11 -5.13
N LEU A 435 11.32 -10.03 -6.39
CA LEU A 435 11.58 -11.21 -7.21
C LEU A 435 12.72 -12.06 -6.64
N ILE A 436 13.78 -11.46 -6.10
CA ILE A 436 14.87 -12.21 -5.45
C ILE A 436 14.33 -13.06 -4.29
N LEU A 437 13.40 -12.51 -3.51
CA LEU A 437 12.85 -13.17 -2.32
C LEU A 437 11.76 -14.19 -2.67
N ASN A 438 10.98 -13.96 -3.73
CA ASN A 438 9.74 -14.72 -3.98
C ASN A 438 9.72 -15.48 -5.31
N PHE A 439 10.46 -15.03 -6.33
CA PHE A 439 10.44 -15.61 -7.68
C PHE A 439 11.79 -15.46 -8.42
N PRO A 440 12.88 -16.07 -7.89
CA PRO A 440 14.24 -15.88 -8.42
C PRO A 440 14.40 -16.35 -9.87
N GLU A 441 13.60 -17.30 -10.33
CA GLU A 441 13.56 -17.79 -11.71
C GLU A 441 13.10 -16.68 -12.67
N ALA A 442 12.03 -15.94 -12.32
CA ALA A 442 11.59 -14.79 -13.10
C ALA A 442 12.62 -13.65 -13.05
N LYS A 443 13.27 -13.41 -11.90
CA LYS A 443 14.38 -12.45 -11.81
C LYS A 443 15.51 -12.79 -12.79
N ALA A 444 15.81 -14.08 -12.99
CA ALA A 444 16.89 -14.51 -13.88
C ALA A 444 16.61 -14.20 -15.37
N THR A 445 15.35 -13.96 -15.73
CA THR A 445 14.97 -13.55 -17.08
C THR A 445 15.21 -12.06 -17.35
N LEU A 446 15.37 -11.21 -16.32
CA LEU A 446 15.54 -9.78 -16.52
C LEU A 446 16.86 -9.48 -17.24
N ARG A 447 16.77 -8.77 -18.36
CA ARG A 447 17.94 -8.38 -19.15
C ARG A 447 18.62 -7.15 -18.56
N LYS A 448 19.91 -6.99 -18.86
CA LYS A 448 20.66 -5.77 -18.51
C LYS A 448 19.98 -4.57 -19.18
N GLY A 449 20.04 -3.41 -18.54
CA GLY A 449 19.46 -2.19 -19.08
C GLY A 449 20.01 -1.84 -20.46
N ALA A 450 19.11 -1.37 -21.34
CA ALA A 450 19.42 -0.98 -22.71
C ALA A 450 20.34 0.24 -22.75
N THR A 451 21.12 0.42 -23.81
CA THR A 451 21.91 1.64 -24.06
C THR A 451 21.07 2.75 -24.71
N GLU A 452 21.60 3.97 -24.78
CA GLU A 452 20.93 5.05 -25.52
C GLU A 452 20.85 4.75 -27.03
N ASP A 453 21.85 4.05 -27.58
CA ASP A 453 21.86 3.64 -28.98
C ASP A 453 20.75 2.60 -29.27
N ASP A 454 20.52 1.66 -28.34
CA ASP A 454 19.42 0.68 -28.45
C ASP A 454 18.05 1.38 -28.45
N LEU A 455 17.87 2.38 -27.59
CA LEU A 455 16.63 3.18 -27.55
C LEU A 455 16.44 4.00 -28.83
N GLN A 456 17.53 4.60 -29.33
CA GLN A 456 17.51 5.37 -30.58
C GLN A 456 17.22 4.47 -31.78
N GLU A 457 17.73 3.22 -31.80
CA GLU A 457 17.40 2.23 -32.82
C GLU A 457 15.90 1.95 -32.84
N LEU A 458 15.29 1.69 -31.69
CA LEU A 458 13.84 1.46 -31.59
C LEU A 458 13.05 2.67 -32.10
N GLU A 459 13.35 3.86 -31.61
CA GLU A 459 12.66 5.11 -32.01
C GLU A 459 12.77 5.36 -33.51
N THR A 460 13.94 5.09 -34.10
CA THR A 460 14.18 5.24 -35.54
C THR A 460 13.43 4.18 -36.35
N SER A 461 13.46 2.92 -35.88
CA SER A 461 12.84 1.77 -36.55
C SER A 461 11.31 1.85 -36.56
N LEU A 462 10.72 2.38 -35.49
CA LEU A 462 9.28 2.54 -35.32
C LEU A 462 8.77 3.95 -35.65
N LYS A 463 9.67 4.92 -35.86
CA LYS A 463 9.36 6.34 -36.11
C LYS A 463 8.53 6.98 -35.00
N VAL A 464 8.86 6.67 -33.75
CA VAL A 464 8.23 7.21 -32.54
C VAL A 464 9.26 7.90 -31.67
N LYS A 465 8.80 8.71 -30.70
CA LYS A 465 9.64 9.22 -29.62
C LYS A 465 9.13 8.65 -28.31
N LEU A 466 9.94 7.86 -27.61
CA LEU A 466 9.55 7.27 -26.34
C LEU A 466 9.37 8.35 -25.25
N PRO A 467 8.35 8.22 -24.39
CA PRO A 467 8.26 8.99 -23.15
C PRO A 467 9.54 8.89 -22.31
N LEU A 468 9.93 9.98 -21.65
CA LEU A 468 11.13 10.02 -20.80
C LEU A 468 11.13 8.95 -19.69
N PRO A 469 10.01 8.72 -18.95
CA PRO A 469 9.99 7.67 -17.92
C PRO A 469 10.16 6.27 -18.53
N THR A 470 9.50 5.98 -19.65
CA THR A 470 9.66 4.72 -20.38
C THR A 470 11.08 4.48 -20.89
N ARG A 471 11.74 5.49 -21.48
CA ARG A 471 13.16 5.38 -21.86
C ARG A 471 13.99 4.94 -20.66
N LEU A 472 13.76 5.60 -19.52
CA LEU A 472 14.51 5.37 -18.30
C LEU A 472 14.24 3.98 -17.70
N LEU A 473 13.00 3.50 -17.75
CA LEU A 473 12.64 2.12 -17.37
C LEU A 473 13.51 1.11 -18.11
N TYR A 474 13.64 1.27 -19.43
CA TYR A 474 14.47 0.40 -20.28
C TYR A 474 15.98 0.58 -20.04
N ARG A 475 16.45 1.78 -19.70
CA ARG A 475 17.85 2.01 -19.31
C ARG A 475 18.26 1.21 -18.07
N PHE A 476 17.32 0.86 -17.20
CA PHE A 476 17.58 0.01 -16.03
C PHE A 476 17.38 -1.49 -16.30
N VAL A 477 16.40 -1.86 -17.13
CA VAL A 477 16.08 -3.26 -17.47
C VAL A 477 15.52 -3.34 -18.89
N ASP A 478 16.19 -4.07 -19.79
CA ASP A 478 15.74 -4.33 -21.17
C ASP A 478 14.70 -5.46 -21.25
N GLY A 479 13.60 -5.34 -20.51
CA GLY A 479 12.57 -6.39 -20.47
C GLY A 479 13.08 -7.76 -20.00
N GLN A 480 12.44 -8.81 -20.50
CA GLN A 480 12.72 -10.22 -20.16
C GLN A 480 13.29 -11.01 -21.34
N GLU A 481 14.21 -11.92 -21.06
CA GLU A 481 14.61 -12.95 -22.02
C GLU A 481 13.45 -13.93 -22.22
N LEU A 482 13.00 -14.06 -23.46
CA LEU A 482 11.95 -15.00 -23.86
C LEU A 482 12.64 -16.31 -24.26
N SER A 483 12.84 -17.23 -23.32
CA SER A 483 13.49 -18.52 -23.65
C SER A 483 12.62 -19.38 -24.55
N SER A 484 13.27 -20.10 -25.47
CA SER A 484 12.63 -20.96 -26.47
C SER A 484 13.00 -22.45 -26.31
N SER A 485 13.38 -22.92 -25.12
CA SER A 485 14.16 -24.16 -25.02
C SER A 485 13.93 -25.13 -23.86
N ASN A 486 12.97 -24.95 -22.94
CA ASN A 486 12.79 -25.95 -21.86
C ASN A 486 11.36 -26.24 -21.36
N GLY A 487 10.30 -25.82 -22.06
CA GLY A 487 8.94 -26.31 -21.78
C GLY A 487 8.28 -25.78 -20.49
N LEU A 488 8.97 -24.91 -19.74
CA LEU A 488 8.44 -24.06 -18.67
C LEU A 488 8.10 -22.62 -19.16
N ASP A 489 8.24 -22.39 -20.47
CA ASP A 489 8.36 -21.08 -21.15
C ASP A 489 7.14 -20.14 -20.99
N GLY A 490 6.01 -20.61 -20.46
CA GLY A 490 4.79 -19.81 -20.30
C GLY A 490 4.58 -19.21 -18.91
N SER A 491 5.49 -19.41 -17.94
CA SER A 491 5.19 -19.20 -16.50
C SER A 491 5.96 -18.07 -15.80
N LEU A 492 6.99 -17.51 -16.45
CA LEU A 492 7.91 -16.55 -15.84
C LEU A 492 7.60 -15.08 -16.16
N GLY A 493 6.42 -14.79 -16.70
CA GLY A 493 5.99 -13.43 -17.01
C GLY A 493 6.07 -12.51 -15.79
N LEU A 494 6.79 -11.39 -15.91
CA LEU A 494 6.99 -10.41 -14.84
C LEU A 494 5.68 -9.75 -14.42
N ILE A 495 4.78 -9.55 -15.39
CA ILE A 495 3.46 -8.96 -15.16
C ILE A 495 2.51 -10.02 -14.58
N GLY A 496 2.77 -11.30 -14.85
CA GLY A 496 1.92 -12.40 -14.39
C GLY A 496 0.68 -12.56 -15.26
N GLY A 497 -0.30 -13.27 -14.72
CA GLY A 497 -1.59 -13.41 -15.39
C GLY A 497 -2.59 -14.25 -14.62
N TYR A 498 -3.44 -14.94 -15.37
CA TYR A 498 -4.57 -15.72 -14.88
C TYR A 498 -4.89 -16.85 -15.86
N SER A 499 -5.57 -17.88 -15.35
CA SER A 499 -6.07 -19.00 -16.14
C SER A 499 -7.57 -19.17 -15.89
N ALA A 500 -8.34 -19.29 -16.97
CA ALA A 500 -9.75 -19.68 -16.88
C ALA A 500 -10.13 -20.52 -18.10
N TYR A 501 -10.52 -21.78 -17.87
CA TYR A 501 -10.83 -22.75 -18.94
C TYR A 501 -9.67 -22.97 -19.91
N SER A 502 -9.84 -22.57 -21.17
CA SER A 502 -8.81 -22.65 -22.22
C SER A 502 -8.12 -21.30 -22.45
N HIS A 503 -8.35 -20.34 -21.57
CA HIS A 503 -7.82 -18.99 -21.65
C HIS A 503 -6.72 -18.82 -20.61
N ASP A 504 -5.49 -19.00 -21.05
CA ASP A 504 -4.30 -18.80 -20.23
C ASP A 504 -3.63 -17.50 -20.64
N VAL A 505 -3.26 -16.69 -19.65
CA VAL A 505 -2.54 -15.43 -19.83
C VAL A 505 -1.35 -15.45 -18.89
N ASN A 506 -0.19 -15.13 -19.44
CA ASN A 506 0.97 -14.76 -18.65
C ASN A 506 1.85 -13.79 -19.43
N VAL A 507 2.00 -12.58 -18.92
CA VAL A 507 2.50 -11.45 -19.68
C VAL A 507 3.96 -11.18 -19.33
N TYR A 508 4.77 -11.04 -20.37
CA TYR A 508 6.17 -10.69 -20.29
C TYR A 508 6.37 -9.21 -20.65
N LEU A 509 7.27 -8.55 -19.93
CA LEU A 509 7.78 -7.25 -20.35
C LEU A 509 8.77 -7.49 -21.51
N LEU A 510 8.48 -6.97 -22.69
CA LEU A 510 9.26 -7.29 -23.88
C LEU A 510 10.59 -6.52 -23.90
N PRO A 511 11.69 -7.17 -24.31
CA PRO A 511 12.94 -6.47 -24.64
C PRO A 511 12.75 -5.60 -25.89
N LEU A 512 13.52 -4.52 -26.04
CA LEU A 512 13.35 -3.53 -27.12
C LEU A 512 13.30 -4.17 -28.52
N LYS A 513 14.13 -5.19 -28.77
CA LYS A 513 14.13 -5.93 -30.05
C LYS A 513 12.78 -6.57 -30.35
N GLU A 514 12.14 -7.16 -29.34
CA GLU A 514 10.83 -7.79 -29.46
C GLU A 514 9.72 -6.74 -29.51
N VAL A 515 9.86 -5.60 -28.82
CA VAL A 515 8.96 -4.45 -29.00
C VAL A 515 8.91 -4.01 -30.47
N ILE A 516 10.06 -3.91 -31.14
CA ILE A 516 10.11 -3.56 -32.58
C ILE A 516 9.38 -4.61 -33.42
N ARG A 517 9.65 -5.90 -33.18
CA ARG A 517 9.05 -7.00 -33.95
C ARG A 517 7.54 -7.05 -33.75
N GLU A 518 7.09 -7.14 -32.50
CA GLU A 518 5.69 -7.26 -32.12
C GLU A 518 4.88 -6.03 -32.54
N THR A 519 5.44 -4.83 -32.44
CA THR A 519 4.77 -3.62 -32.93
C THR A 519 4.54 -3.69 -34.43
N LYS A 520 5.54 -4.07 -35.23
CA LYS A 520 5.40 -4.17 -36.70
C LYS A 520 4.37 -5.23 -37.09
N GLU A 521 4.41 -6.40 -36.46
CA GLU A 521 3.45 -7.48 -36.71
C GLU A 521 2.02 -7.07 -36.32
N THR A 522 1.86 -6.50 -35.12
CA THR A 522 0.55 -6.07 -34.60
C THR A 522 -0.07 -4.98 -35.47
N MET A 523 0.71 -3.97 -35.88
CA MET A 523 0.20 -2.88 -36.72
C MET A 523 -0.22 -3.36 -38.12
N LEU A 524 0.50 -4.34 -38.69
CA LEU A 524 0.09 -4.99 -39.95
C LEU A 524 -1.25 -5.74 -39.81
N HIS A 525 -1.47 -6.44 -38.69
CA HIS A 525 -2.66 -7.25 -38.46
C HIS A 525 -3.91 -6.44 -38.09
N LEU A 526 -3.74 -5.36 -37.33
CA LEU A 526 -4.85 -4.54 -36.86
C LEU A 526 -5.36 -3.55 -37.92
N GLY A 527 -4.62 -3.36 -39.01
CA GLY A 527 -5.02 -2.45 -40.10
C GLY A 527 -5.03 -0.98 -39.67
N PHE A 528 -4.34 -0.65 -38.57
CA PHE A 528 -4.17 0.73 -38.13
C PHE A 528 -3.32 1.48 -39.15
N SER A 529 -3.74 2.71 -39.48
CA SER A 529 -2.93 3.61 -40.31
C SER A 529 -1.59 3.87 -39.61
N SER A 530 -0.52 4.08 -40.38
CA SER A 530 0.84 4.44 -39.95
C SER A 530 0.95 5.77 -39.15
N ARG A 531 -0.16 6.29 -38.63
CA ARG A 531 -0.27 7.55 -37.88
C ARG A 531 -0.40 7.38 -36.37
N LEU A 532 -0.59 6.16 -35.85
CA LEU A 532 -0.65 5.93 -34.40
C LEU A 532 0.76 5.69 -33.86
N ASN A 533 1.20 6.50 -32.91
CA ASN A 533 2.49 6.35 -32.23
C ASN A 533 2.41 5.27 -31.13
N LEU A 534 1.79 4.13 -31.42
CA LEU A 534 1.59 3.03 -30.49
C LEU A 534 2.69 1.98 -30.64
N ILE A 535 3.23 1.50 -29.52
CA ILE A 535 4.21 0.40 -29.49
C ILE A 535 3.78 -0.70 -28.52
N VAL A 536 4.07 -1.95 -28.84
CA VAL A 536 3.76 -3.12 -27.99
C VAL A 536 4.87 -3.30 -26.95
N MET A 537 4.59 -2.98 -25.69
CA MET A 537 5.56 -2.99 -24.59
C MET A 537 5.62 -4.32 -23.85
N ALA A 538 4.48 -5.00 -23.75
CA ALA A 538 4.34 -6.25 -23.04
C ALA A 538 3.33 -7.15 -23.77
N ALA A 539 3.57 -8.45 -23.76
CA ALA A 539 2.71 -9.41 -24.43
C ALA A 539 2.69 -10.75 -23.71
N SER A 540 1.55 -11.43 -23.81
CA SER A 540 1.39 -12.82 -23.39
C SER A 540 1.98 -13.76 -24.42
N VAL A 541 2.80 -14.71 -23.97
CA VAL A 541 3.48 -15.71 -24.83
C VAL A 541 2.65 -17.00 -24.97
N VAL A 542 1.59 -17.15 -24.17
CA VAL A 542 0.65 -18.28 -24.22
C VAL A 542 -0.50 -18.02 -25.20
N ALA A 543 -1.38 -19.00 -25.41
CA ALA A 543 -2.38 -19.03 -26.49
C ALA A 543 -3.34 -17.82 -26.59
N SER A 544 -3.43 -16.99 -25.54
CA SER A 544 -4.29 -15.79 -25.49
C SER A 544 -3.50 -14.51 -25.80
N LEU A 545 -3.96 -13.72 -26.77
CA LEU A 545 -3.34 -12.47 -27.24
C LEU A 545 -3.60 -11.28 -26.29
N LYS A 546 -3.11 -11.34 -25.04
CA LYS A 546 -3.05 -10.13 -24.20
C LYS A 546 -1.81 -9.32 -24.54
N ILE A 547 -2.02 -8.06 -24.93
CA ILE A 547 -0.95 -7.12 -25.26
C ILE A 547 -1.15 -5.79 -24.54
N PHE A 548 -0.04 -5.11 -24.29
CA PHE A 548 0.01 -3.75 -23.75
C PHE A 548 0.66 -2.81 -24.77
N LEU A 549 -0.05 -1.74 -25.10
CA LEU A 549 0.27 -0.76 -26.13
C LEU A 549 0.54 0.60 -25.48
N LEU A 550 1.75 1.11 -25.56
CA LEU A 550 2.08 2.45 -25.10
C LEU A 550 1.86 3.45 -26.25
N ASP A 551 1.08 4.50 -26.01
CA ASP A 551 1.01 5.67 -26.88
C ASP A 551 2.16 6.61 -26.55
N CYS A 552 3.16 6.61 -27.43
CA CYS A 552 4.34 7.44 -27.30
C CYS A 552 4.06 8.95 -27.39
N THR A 553 2.85 9.37 -27.78
CA THR A 553 2.47 10.79 -27.87
C THR A 553 2.10 11.36 -26.50
N ASN A 554 1.18 10.69 -25.80
CA ASN A 554 0.63 11.14 -24.51
C ASN A 554 1.17 10.34 -23.32
N GLY A 555 1.85 9.21 -23.56
CA GLY A 555 2.38 8.30 -22.56
C GLY A 555 1.35 7.42 -21.86
N GLN A 556 0.13 7.31 -22.40
CA GLN A 556 -0.89 6.38 -21.88
C GLN A 556 -0.58 4.94 -22.33
N LEU A 557 -0.90 3.98 -21.47
CA LEU A 557 -0.78 2.56 -21.68
C LEU A 557 -2.17 1.98 -21.94
N PHE A 558 -2.31 1.16 -22.97
CA PHE A 558 -3.57 0.56 -23.36
C PHE A 558 -3.46 -0.96 -23.41
N THR A 559 -4.60 -1.63 -23.27
CA THR A 559 -4.75 -3.03 -23.64
C THR A 559 -5.92 -3.20 -24.61
N GLY A 560 -5.85 -4.23 -25.43
CA GLY A 560 -6.83 -4.49 -26.49
C GLY A 560 -7.97 -5.39 -26.02
N THR A 561 -9.15 -5.19 -26.60
CA THR A 561 -10.31 -6.08 -26.45
C THR A 561 -10.50 -6.98 -27.68
N SER A 562 -11.40 -7.98 -27.58
CA SER A 562 -11.69 -8.90 -28.69
C SER A 562 -12.15 -8.21 -29.98
N ASN A 563 -12.80 -7.05 -29.84
CA ASN A 563 -13.28 -6.19 -30.92
C ASN A 563 -12.32 -5.03 -31.25
N ARG A 564 -11.06 -5.12 -30.82
CA ARG A 564 -9.96 -4.17 -31.11
C ARG A 564 -10.17 -2.76 -30.56
N GLN A 565 -10.96 -2.60 -29.49
CA GLN A 565 -10.98 -1.36 -28.72
C GLN A 565 -9.76 -1.32 -27.80
N LEU A 566 -9.23 -0.11 -27.60
CA LEU A 566 -8.16 0.15 -26.65
C LEU A 566 -8.78 0.64 -25.34
N LEU A 567 -8.38 0.01 -24.24
CA LEU A 567 -8.76 0.38 -22.88
C LEU A 567 -7.54 0.95 -22.16
N PRO A 568 -7.63 2.14 -21.53
CA PRO A 568 -6.52 2.69 -20.77
C PRO A 568 -6.26 1.80 -19.55
N CYS A 569 -4.98 1.52 -19.28
CA CYS A 569 -4.55 0.68 -18.16
C CYS A 569 -4.30 1.47 -16.87
N VAL A 570 -4.32 2.81 -16.95
CA VAL A 570 -4.10 3.74 -15.83
C VAL A 570 -5.03 4.95 -16.01
N PRO A 571 -5.55 5.58 -14.95
CA PRO A 571 -6.38 6.78 -15.07
C PRO A 571 -5.69 7.92 -15.84
N ASP A 572 -6.38 8.47 -16.84
CA ASP A 572 -5.83 9.54 -17.72
C ASP A 572 -5.37 10.78 -16.93
N SER A 573 -5.99 11.08 -15.79
CA SER A 573 -5.69 12.24 -14.95
C SER A 573 -4.30 12.21 -14.32
N LEU A 574 -3.67 11.02 -14.26
CA LEU A 574 -2.35 10.80 -13.67
C LEU A 574 -1.20 10.97 -14.68
N VAL A 575 -1.46 10.80 -15.98
CA VAL A 575 -0.43 10.86 -17.03
C VAL A 575 -0.10 12.32 -17.36
N ARG A 576 1.15 12.74 -17.16
CA ARG A 576 1.57 14.16 -17.26
C ARG A 576 3.03 14.32 -17.72
N SER A 577 3.27 15.39 -18.49
CA SER A 577 4.62 15.90 -18.79
C SER A 577 5.60 14.87 -19.37
N VAL A 578 5.12 13.96 -20.22
CA VAL A 578 5.87 12.75 -20.62
C VAL A 578 7.11 12.99 -21.50
N HIS A 579 7.19 14.16 -22.15
CA HIS A 579 8.32 14.58 -23.00
C HIS A 579 9.05 15.82 -22.51
N ASP A 580 8.56 16.46 -21.43
CA ASP A 580 9.12 17.71 -20.93
C ASP A 580 10.24 17.42 -19.94
N ILE A 581 11.48 17.72 -20.34
CA ILE A 581 12.67 17.55 -19.50
C ILE A 581 12.69 18.56 -18.34
N ASN A 582 12.04 19.72 -18.51
CA ASN A 582 12.01 20.77 -17.50
C ASN A 582 10.75 20.75 -16.64
N GLY A 583 9.78 19.89 -16.98
CA GLY A 583 8.53 19.76 -16.26
C GLY A 583 8.74 19.15 -14.88
N ASP A 584 7.92 19.56 -13.92
CA ASP A 584 7.87 18.89 -12.62
C ASP A 584 7.06 17.59 -12.78
N LEU A 585 7.57 16.49 -12.21
CA LEU A 585 6.88 15.20 -12.08
C LEU A 585 6.51 14.52 -13.42
N GLN A 586 7.49 14.16 -14.26
CA GLN A 586 7.26 13.35 -15.45
C GLN A 586 6.64 11.99 -15.09
N GLN A 587 5.48 11.69 -15.68
CA GLN A 587 4.68 10.51 -15.36
C GLN A 587 4.00 9.98 -16.62
N ASP A 588 4.48 8.83 -17.10
CA ASP A 588 3.76 8.03 -18.07
C ASP A 588 3.04 6.87 -17.39
N ALA A 589 2.07 6.30 -18.09
CA ALA A 589 1.29 5.19 -17.58
C ALA A 589 2.10 3.92 -17.37
N MET A 590 3.19 3.71 -18.11
CA MET A 590 4.03 2.53 -17.94
C MET A 590 4.74 2.52 -16.58
N LEU A 591 5.32 3.66 -16.17
CA LEU A 591 5.92 3.81 -14.84
C LEU A 591 4.87 3.68 -13.73
N LEU A 592 3.74 4.37 -13.86
CA LEU A 592 2.65 4.31 -12.88
C LEU A 592 2.11 2.89 -12.71
N TRP A 593 1.95 2.18 -13.82
CA TRP A 593 1.47 0.79 -13.82
C TRP A 593 2.47 -0.14 -13.13
N LEU A 594 3.78 0.00 -13.41
CA LEU A 594 4.82 -0.81 -12.76
C LEU A 594 4.95 -0.52 -11.26
N GLU A 595 4.80 0.73 -10.85
CA GLU A 595 4.81 1.12 -9.44
C GLU A 595 3.63 0.48 -8.69
N GLU A 596 2.43 0.51 -9.27
CA GLU A 596 1.26 -0.13 -8.67
C GLU A 596 1.37 -1.66 -8.67
N HIS A 597 1.87 -2.28 -9.75
CA HIS A 597 2.16 -3.71 -9.80
C HIS A 597 3.13 -4.12 -8.68
N GLY A 598 4.23 -3.36 -8.53
CA GLY A 598 5.20 -3.54 -7.45
C GLY A 598 4.58 -3.40 -6.06
N ARG A 599 3.71 -2.41 -5.86
CA ARG A 599 2.98 -2.22 -4.60
C ARG A 599 2.07 -3.43 -4.30
N ARG A 600 1.32 -3.93 -5.29
CA ARG A 600 0.45 -5.11 -5.13
C ARG A 600 1.23 -6.38 -4.77
N LEU A 601 2.43 -6.55 -5.34
CA LEU A 601 3.35 -7.64 -4.97
C LEU A 601 3.88 -7.49 -3.54
N GLN A 602 4.36 -6.30 -3.18
CA GLN A 602 4.96 -6.02 -1.87
C GLN A 602 3.96 -6.12 -0.71
N THR A 603 2.71 -5.70 -0.94
CA THR A 603 1.62 -5.79 0.05
C THR A 603 1.03 -7.19 0.17
N GLY A 604 1.42 -8.13 -0.71
CA GLY A 604 0.81 -9.46 -0.79
C GLY A 604 -0.60 -9.45 -1.36
N THR A 605 -1.02 -8.35 -2.01
CA THR A 605 -2.29 -8.29 -2.74
C THR A 605 -2.33 -9.35 -3.83
N ILE A 606 -1.22 -9.54 -4.54
CA ILE A 606 -0.99 -10.65 -5.48
C ILE A 606 0.28 -11.39 -5.08
N LYS A 607 0.38 -12.68 -5.43
CA LYS A 607 1.51 -13.54 -5.04
C LYS A 607 1.87 -14.55 -6.12
N VAL A 608 3.02 -15.18 -5.95
CA VAL A 608 3.36 -16.38 -6.72
C VAL A 608 2.44 -17.52 -6.30
N ARG A 609 1.84 -18.20 -7.28
CA ARG A 609 1.14 -19.47 -7.09
C ARG A 609 1.86 -20.57 -7.84
N GLU A 610 1.86 -21.76 -7.25
CA GLU A 610 2.38 -22.96 -7.88
C GLU A 610 1.20 -23.88 -8.23
N GLN A 611 1.08 -24.22 -9.51
CA GLN A 611 0.06 -25.13 -9.98
C GLN A 611 0.71 -26.13 -10.93
N TYR A 612 0.51 -27.43 -10.69
CA TYR A 612 1.12 -28.50 -11.50
C TYR A 612 2.66 -28.37 -11.64
N ASN A 613 3.36 -27.96 -10.57
CA ASN A 613 4.79 -27.64 -10.53
C ASN A 613 5.22 -26.47 -11.43
N VAL A 614 4.27 -25.60 -11.80
CA VAL A 614 4.51 -24.38 -12.56
C VAL A 614 4.22 -23.19 -11.65
N LYS A 615 5.26 -22.40 -11.37
CA LYS A 615 5.16 -21.16 -10.59
C LYS A 615 4.87 -19.99 -11.50
N SER A 616 3.92 -19.13 -11.13
CA SER A 616 3.64 -17.90 -11.84
C SER A 616 3.07 -16.83 -10.90
N ILE A 617 3.19 -15.56 -11.28
CA ILE A 617 2.51 -14.47 -10.55
C ILE A 617 1.02 -14.53 -10.91
N SER A 618 0.18 -14.81 -9.91
CA SER A 618 -1.27 -14.85 -10.07
C SER A 618 -1.85 -13.46 -9.82
N LEU A 619 -2.59 -12.92 -10.80
CA LEU A 619 -3.23 -11.61 -10.68
C LEU A 619 -4.50 -11.60 -9.82
N PHE A 620 -4.99 -12.79 -9.41
CA PHE A 620 -6.12 -12.90 -8.49
C PHE A 620 -5.75 -12.33 -7.12
N PRO A 621 -6.47 -11.31 -6.63
CA PRO A 621 -6.21 -10.74 -5.31
C PRO A 621 -6.33 -11.77 -4.18
N GLU A 622 -5.47 -11.65 -3.17
CA GLU A 622 -5.41 -12.55 -2.01
C GLU A 622 -5.96 -11.93 -0.72
N ILE A 623 -5.98 -10.59 -0.64
CA ILE A 623 -6.36 -9.86 0.58
C ILE A 623 -7.67 -9.06 0.37
N PRO A 624 -8.47 -8.85 1.44
CA PRO A 624 -9.65 -7.98 1.36
C PRO A 624 -9.29 -6.52 1.04
N PRO A 625 -10.24 -5.71 0.52
CA PRO A 625 -11.62 -6.09 0.16
C PRO A 625 -11.72 -6.86 -1.18
N LEU A 626 -10.63 -6.91 -1.96
CA LEU A 626 -10.61 -7.53 -3.29
C LEU A 626 -10.71 -9.07 -3.27
N CYS A 627 -10.48 -9.68 -2.10
CA CYS A 627 -10.67 -11.10 -1.84
C CYS A 627 -11.67 -11.27 -0.70
N SER A 628 -12.85 -11.83 -1.01
CA SER A 628 -13.84 -12.20 0.00
C SER A 628 -13.39 -13.45 0.74
N VAL A 629 -13.69 -13.54 2.03
CA VAL A 629 -13.34 -14.68 2.88
C VAL A 629 -14.53 -15.04 3.76
N ALA A 630 -14.93 -16.30 3.77
CA ALA A 630 -15.95 -16.84 4.66
C ALA A 630 -15.47 -18.16 5.27
N VAL A 631 -15.76 -18.36 6.55
CA VAL A 631 -15.50 -19.63 7.25
C VAL A 631 -16.82 -20.14 7.80
N THR A 632 -17.20 -21.36 7.43
CA THR A 632 -18.41 -22.04 7.94
C THR A 632 -18.03 -23.42 8.45
N ASN A 633 -18.24 -23.67 9.74
CA ASN A 633 -17.95 -24.97 10.38
C ASN A 633 -16.52 -25.48 10.12
N GLY A 634 -15.53 -24.60 10.00
CA GLY A 634 -14.13 -24.95 9.73
C GLY A 634 -13.76 -25.07 8.25
N VAL A 635 -14.71 -25.02 7.32
CA VAL A 635 -14.41 -24.87 5.88
C VAL A 635 -14.25 -23.39 5.57
N GLN A 636 -13.08 -23.01 5.06
CA GLN A 636 -12.80 -21.66 4.59
C GLN A 636 -12.97 -21.60 3.07
N VAL A 637 -13.67 -20.56 2.59
CA VAL A 637 -13.79 -20.22 1.19
C VAL A 637 -13.29 -18.80 0.98
N ARG A 638 -12.36 -18.64 0.05
CA ARG A 638 -11.84 -17.35 -0.39
C ARG A 638 -12.17 -17.16 -1.86
N ALA A 639 -12.61 -15.96 -2.26
CA ALA A 639 -12.99 -15.69 -3.64
C ALA A 639 -12.51 -14.31 -4.09
N SER A 640 -11.98 -14.22 -5.31
CA SER A 640 -11.60 -12.96 -5.93
C SER A 640 -11.70 -13.06 -7.45
N SER A 641 -11.74 -11.92 -8.13
CA SER A 641 -11.81 -11.84 -9.59
C SER A 641 -10.75 -10.94 -10.21
N VAL A 642 -10.58 -11.08 -11.52
CA VAL A 642 -9.74 -10.25 -12.38
C VAL A 642 -10.47 -9.98 -13.70
N PHE A 643 -10.41 -8.75 -14.18
CA PHE A 643 -10.99 -8.36 -15.47
C PHE A 643 -10.16 -8.93 -16.63
N ILE A 644 -10.85 -9.42 -17.68
CA ILE A 644 -10.24 -10.02 -18.87
C ILE A 644 -10.51 -9.13 -20.09
N PRO A 645 -9.66 -8.13 -20.36
CA PRO A 645 -9.89 -7.19 -21.45
C PRO A 645 -9.90 -7.89 -22.83
N GLU A 646 -8.98 -8.81 -23.08
CA GLU A 646 -8.70 -9.39 -24.40
C GLU A 646 -9.84 -10.21 -25.01
N ILE A 647 -10.78 -10.71 -24.19
CA ILE A 647 -12.00 -11.40 -24.65
C ILE A 647 -13.27 -10.57 -24.44
N SER A 648 -13.17 -9.41 -23.79
CA SER A 648 -14.28 -8.49 -23.61
C SER A 648 -14.73 -7.89 -24.95
N ASN A 649 -16.04 -7.67 -25.12
CA ASN A 649 -16.62 -7.01 -26.28
C ASN A 649 -17.49 -5.83 -25.84
N LEU A 650 -16.91 -4.63 -25.90
CA LEU A 650 -17.56 -3.43 -25.36
C LEU A 650 -18.37 -2.62 -26.40
N ARG A 651 -18.44 -3.10 -27.65
CA ARG A 651 -19.22 -2.44 -28.72
C ARG A 651 -20.60 -3.05 -28.92
N ASP A 652 -20.77 -4.32 -28.52
CA ASP A 652 -22.06 -4.98 -28.57
C ASP A 652 -23.07 -4.27 -27.67
N GLN A 653 -24.35 -4.50 -27.93
CA GLN A 653 -25.45 -3.97 -27.14
C GLN A 653 -26.32 -5.16 -26.67
N PRO A 654 -26.20 -5.57 -25.40
CA PRO A 654 -25.34 -5.00 -24.35
C PRO A 654 -23.85 -5.36 -24.55
N PRO A 655 -22.91 -4.59 -23.98
CA PRO A 655 -21.50 -4.96 -23.96
C PRO A 655 -21.29 -6.26 -23.16
N ALA A 656 -20.16 -6.92 -23.35
CA ALA A 656 -19.76 -8.12 -22.62
C ALA A 656 -18.41 -7.88 -21.93
N TYR A 657 -18.46 -7.52 -20.64
CA TYR A 657 -17.31 -7.43 -19.76
C TYR A 657 -16.99 -8.82 -19.21
N TRP A 658 -15.82 -9.36 -19.53
CA TRP A 658 -15.42 -10.67 -19.05
C TRP A 658 -14.57 -10.55 -17.80
N TYR A 659 -14.87 -11.39 -16.81
CA TYR A 659 -14.09 -11.50 -15.58
C TYR A 659 -13.75 -12.96 -15.34
N ALA A 660 -12.51 -13.25 -14.99
CA ALA A 660 -12.15 -14.51 -14.37
C ALA A 660 -12.34 -14.38 -12.86
N TYR A 661 -12.74 -15.45 -12.20
CA TYR A 661 -12.81 -15.54 -10.76
C TYR A 661 -12.17 -16.83 -10.27
N SER A 662 -11.56 -16.76 -9.10
CA SER A 662 -10.81 -17.84 -8.46
C SER A 662 -11.41 -18.08 -7.08
N ILE A 663 -11.95 -19.27 -6.89
CA ILE A 663 -12.51 -19.79 -5.64
C ILE A 663 -11.51 -20.76 -5.03
N ARG A 664 -11.11 -20.48 -3.79
CA ARG A 664 -10.12 -21.26 -3.05
C ARG A 664 -10.78 -21.81 -1.79
N MET A 665 -10.71 -23.11 -1.61
CA MET A 665 -11.38 -23.82 -0.51
C MET A 665 -10.36 -24.60 0.31
N SER A 666 -10.39 -24.46 1.62
CA SER A 666 -9.54 -25.21 2.53
C SER A 666 -10.32 -25.66 3.76
N LEU A 667 -9.81 -26.68 4.43
CA LEU A 667 -10.30 -27.07 5.75
C LEU A 667 -9.28 -26.62 6.79
N MET A 668 -9.74 -25.83 7.76
CA MET A 668 -8.90 -25.31 8.83
C MET A 668 -8.21 -26.45 9.61
N PRO A 669 -7.05 -26.22 10.24
CA PRO A 669 -6.33 -27.25 10.99
C PRO A 669 -7.16 -27.91 12.09
N GLU A 670 -8.11 -27.17 12.68
CA GLU A 670 -9.06 -27.66 13.68
C GLU A 670 -10.16 -28.56 13.10
N GLY A 671 -10.12 -28.82 11.79
CA GLY A 671 -11.09 -29.65 11.08
C GLY A 671 -12.47 -29.01 10.97
N CYS A 672 -13.43 -29.83 10.55
CA CYS A 672 -14.82 -29.45 10.45
C CYS A 672 -15.55 -29.80 11.75
N ILE A 673 -16.27 -28.82 12.32
CA ILE A 673 -17.01 -29.00 13.56
C ILE A 673 -18.51 -28.86 13.27
N LEU A 674 -19.25 -29.95 13.38
CA LEU A 674 -20.70 -29.99 13.18
C LEU A 674 -21.39 -30.51 14.42
N ASN A 675 -22.28 -29.70 14.99
CA ASN A 675 -23.03 -30.05 16.21
C ASN A 675 -22.11 -30.58 17.33
N GLY A 676 -20.90 -30.00 17.45
CA GLY A 676 -19.89 -30.41 18.44
C GLY A 676 -19.08 -31.67 18.08
N THR A 677 -19.33 -32.29 16.94
CA THR A 677 -18.54 -33.44 16.44
C THR A 677 -17.45 -32.95 15.50
N HIS A 678 -16.23 -33.44 15.71
CA HIS A 678 -15.06 -33.11 14.90
C HIS A 678 -14.88 -34.09 13.73
N HIS A 679 -14.57 -33.55 12.55
CA HIS A 679 -14.29 -34.30 11.33
C HIS A 679 -13.00 -33.77 10.68
N SER A 680 -12.04 -34.65 10.41
CA SER A 680 -10.75 -34.27 9.81
C SER A 680 -10.80 -34.04 8.29
N SER A 681 -11.95 -34.30 7.65
CA SER A 681 -12.14 -34.08 6.22
C SER A 681 -13.60 -33.78 5.87
N CYS A 682 -13.80 -33.09 4.76
CA CYS A 682 -15.10 -32.81 4.16
C CYS A 682 -14.99 -32.83 2.64
N GLN A 683 -15.97 -33.39 1.95
CA GLN A 683 -16.01 -33.43 0.49
C GLN A 683 -17.10 -32.54 -0.07
N LEU A 684 -16.75 -31.74 -1.08
CA LEU A 684 -17.71 -30.91 -1.81
C LEU A 684 -18.70 -31.80 -2.58
N TYR A 685 -19.98 -31.49 -2.46
CA TYR A 685 -21.06 -32.19 -3.14
C TYR A 685 -21.79 -31.29 -4.14
N TRP A 686 -22.09 -30.05 -3.77
CA TRP A 686 -23.03 -29.20 -4.50
C TRP A 686 -22.64 -27.73 -4.44
N ARG A 687 -23.08 -26.93 -5.42
CA ARG A 687 -22.90 -25.46 -5.44
C ARG A 687 -24.19 -24.75 -5.78
N ARG A 688 -24.34 -23.55 -5.24
CA ARG A 688 -25.36 -22.58 -5.60
C ARG A 688 -24.73 -21.20 -5.72
N TRP A 689 -24.85 -20.57 -6.88
CA TRP A 689 -24.41 -19.20 -7.13
C TRP A 689 -25.58 -18.31 -7.50
N VAL A 690 -25.55 -17.07 -7.04
CA VAL A 690 -26.34 -15.97 -7.56
C VAL A 690 -25.37 -14.99 -8.20
N ILE A 691 -25.56 -14.72 -9.48
CA ILE A 691 -24.72 -13.80 -10.26
C ILE A 691 -25.52 -12.53 -10.49
N ARG A 692 -24.95 -11.39 -10.15
CA ARG A 692 -25.61 -10.08 -10.21
C ARG A 692 -24.84 -9.12 -11.11
N ALA A 693 -25.57 -8.33 -11.90
CA ALA A 693 -25.05 -7.16 -12.60
C ALA A 693 -25.80 -5.93 -12.08
N ASP A 694 -25.09 -4.89 -11.64
CA ASP A 694 -25.68 -3.70 -11.02
C ASP A 694 -26.73 -4.03 -9.94
N ASN A 695 -26.45 -5.01 -9.09
CA ASN A 695 -27.32 -5.59 -8.05
C ASN A 695 -28.54 -6.42 -8.52
N GLU A 696 -28.82 -6.46 -9.82
CA GLU A 696 -29.88 -7.27 -10.40
C GLU A 696 -29.40 -8.71 -10.64
N ALA A 697 -30.16 -9.71 -10.19
CA ALA A 697 -29.81 -11.11 -10.40
C ALA A 697 -30.00 -11.50 -11.88
N ILE A 698 -28.89 -11.81 -12.57
CA ILE A 698 -28.88 -12.14 -14.00
C ILE A 698 -28.75 -13.63 -14.25
N ASP A 699 -28.21 -14.40 -13.29
CA ASP A 699 -28.09 -15.85 -13.40
C ASP A 699 -28.14 -16.53 -12.02
N ASN A 700 -28.57 -17.79 -12.00
CA ASN A 700 -28.61 -18.63 -10.82
C ASN A 700 -28.10 -20.03 -11.17
N VAL A 701 -26.87 -20.33 -10.76
CA VAL A 701 -26.24 -21.61 -11.04
C VAL A 701 -26.49 -22.54 -9.87
N ASN A 702 -27.13 -23.67 -10.12
CA ASN A 702 -27.45 -24.66 -9.09
C ASN A 702 -27.09 -26.06 -9.62
N GLY A 703 -26.07 -26.71 -9.05
CA GLY A 703 -25.61 -27.99 -9.58
C GLY A 703 -24.50 -28.68 -8.79
N GLU A 704 -24.10 -29.85 -9.27
CA GLU A 704 -23.11 -30.70 -8.60
C GLU A 704 -21.70 -30.09 -8.60
N ALA A 705 -21.09 -30.08 -7.42
CA ALA A 705 -19.71 -29.69 -7.10
C ALA A 705 -19.19 -28.47 -7.87
N VAL A 706 -17.97 -28.47 -8.43
CA VAL A 706 -17.45 -27.40 -9.32
C VAL A 706 -16.78 -28.00 -10.53
N ILE A 707 -17.19 -27.63 -11.75
CA ILE A 707 -16.62 -28.11 -13.03
C ILE A 707 -16.39 -29.64 -13.11
N GLY A 708 -17.29 -30.43 -12.48
CA GLY A 708 -17.18 -31.89 -12.42
C GLY A 708 -16.13 -32.43 -11.45
N LYS A 709 -15.45 -31.58 -10.68
CA LYS A 709 -14.51 -31.95 -9.61
C LYS A 709 -15.23 -31.93 -8.26
N TYR A 710 -14.97 -32.95 -7.44
CA TYR A 710 -15.53 -33.16 -6.10
C TYR A 710 -14.39 -33.15 -5.06
N PRO A 711 -13.77 -31.98 -4.77
CA PRO A 711 -12.62 -31.90 -3.89
C PRO A 711 -12.93 -32.44 -2.50
N LEU A 712 -12.06 -33.33 -2.02
CA LEU A 712 -11.99 -33.76 -0.63
C LEU A 712 -10.98 -32.86 0.07
N LEU A 713 -11.44 -32.05 1.00
CA LEU A 713 -10.60 -31.19 1.83
C LEU A 713 -10.20 -31.96 3.08
N GLN A 714 -8.93 -31.89 3.47
CA GLN A 714 -8.42 -32.42 4.73
C GLN A 714 -7.88 -31.30 5.59
N ALA A 715 -7.96 -31.48 6.90
CA ALA A 715 -7.58 -30.46 7.87
C ALA A 715 -6.09 -30.13 7.75
N GLY A 716 -5.76 -28.86 7.50
CA GLY A 716 -4.39 -28.39 7.37
C GLY A 716 -3.67 -28.75 6.08
N GLU A 717 -4.35 -29.36 5.10
CA GLU A 717 -3.81 -29.53 3.74
C GLU A 717 -3.95 -28.24 2.90
N GLU A 718 -3.27 -28.21 1.75
CA GLU A 718 -3.33 -27.09 0.81
C GLU A 718 -4.75 -26.81 0.32
N GLU A 719 -5.02 -25.54 -0.02
CA GLU A 719 -6.30 -25.14 -0.56
C GLU A 719 -6.55 -25.75 -1.95
N PHE A 720 -7.78 -26.20 -2.18
CA PHE A 720 -8.25 -26.52 -3.51
C PHE A 720 -8.62 -25.24 -4.25
N VAL A 721 -8.03 -25.03 -5.42
CA VAL A 721 -8.29 -23.86 -6.27
C VAL A 721 -9.16 -24.25 -7.47
N TYR A 722 -10.22 -23.48 -7.69
CA TYR A 722 -11.11 -23.57 -8.84
C TYR A 722 -11.23 -22.19 -9.49
N GLU A 723 -10.89 -22.10 -10.77
CA GLU A 723 -10.94 -20.86 -11.54
C GLU A 723 -11.92 -21.01 -12.71
N SER A 724 -12.66 -19.95 -12.99
CA SER A 724 -13.69 -19.89 -14.03
C SER A 724 -13.87 -18.44 -14.48
N CYS A 725 -14.76 -18.19 -15.43
CA CYS A 725 -15.03 -16.85 -15.92
C CYS A 725 -16.51 -16.68 -16.29
N SER A 726 -16.96 -15.44 -16.32
CA SER A 726 -18.31 -15.06 -16.74
C SER A 726 -18.31 -13.69 -17.41
N SER A 727 -19.29 -13.46 -18.28
CA SER A 727 -19.51 -12.19 -18.96
C SER A 727 -20.64 -11.39 -18.30
N PHE A 728 -20.49 -10.08 -18.21
CA PHE A 728 -21.45 -9.17 -17.60
C PHE A 728 -21.84 -8.06 -18.59
N PRO A 729 -23.11 -7.61 -18.56
CA PRO A 729 -23.59 -6.53 -19.41
C PRO A 729 -23.17 -5.13 -18.94
N THR A 730 -22.58 -5.01 -17.74
CA THR A 730 -22.23 -3.76 -17.07
C THR A 730 -20.83 -3.84 -16.45
N THR A 731 -20.30 -2.70 -16.00
CA THR A 731 -18.96 -2.60 -15.41
C THR A 731 -18.90 -3.07 -13.96
N ALA A 732 -20.04 -3.31 -13.31
CA ALA A 732 -20.14 -3.73 -11.93
C ALA A 732 -21.03 -4.97 -11.80
N GLY A 733 -20.48 -6.02 -11.19
CA GLY A 733 -21.23 -7.23 -10.87
C GLY A 733 -20.77 -7.82 -9.54
N SER A 734 -21.50 -8.83 -9.09
CA SER A 734 -21.10 -9.62 -7.92
C SER A 734 -21.52 -11.07 -8.06
N ILE A 735 -20.80 -11.95 -7.38
CA ILE A 735 -21.17 -13.36 -7.23
C ILE A 735 -21.21 -13.68 -5.73
N GLU A 736 -22.33 -14.28 -5.30
CA GLU A 736 -22.51 -14.78 -3.94
C GLU A 736 -23.13 -16.19 -3.99
N GLY A 737 -23.08 -16.92 -2.88
CA GLY A 737 -23.70 -18.25 -2.87
C GLY A 737 -23.34 -19.15 -1.69
N SER A 738 -23.50 -20.45 -1.95
CA SER A 738 -23.15 -21.50 -1.00
C SER A 738 -22.57 -22.73 -1.71
N PHE A 739 -21.73 -23.46 -0.99
CA PHE A 739 -21.34 -24.82 -1.31
C PHE A 739 -21.95 -25.78 -0.31
N THR A 740 -22.36 -26.96 -0.75
CA THR A 740 -22.77 -28.03 0.15
C THR A 740 -21.65 -29.04 0.29
N PHE A 741 -21.23 -29.28 1.53
CA PHE A 741 -20.22 -30.26 1.89
C PHE A 741 -20.82 -31.43 2.67
N VAL A 742 -20.13 -32.56 2.62
CA VAL A 742 -20.41 -33.75 3.44
C VAL A 742 -19.17 -34.07 4.27
N PRO A 743 -19.29 -34.27 5.60
CA PRO A 743 -18.17 -34.72 6.43
C PRO A 743 -17.65 -36.08 5.99
N GLY A 744 -16.33 -36.26 6.00
CA GLY A 744 -15.69 -37.44 5.43
C GLY A 744 -15.66 -37.37 3.90
N SER A 745 -16.15 -38.42 3.24
CA SER A 745 -16.20 -38.48 1.77
C SER A 745 -17.61 -38.83 1.29
N LEU A 746 -17.93 -38.53 0.03
CA LEU A 746 -19.19 -38.92 -0.60
C LEU A 746 -19.43 -40.44 -0.61
N ARG A 747 -18.35 -41.23 -0.56
CA ARG A 747 -18.42 -42.71 -0.50
C ARG A 747 -18.58 -43.24 0.92
N ASP A 748 -18.14 -42.48 1.92
CA ASP A 748 -18.22 -42.81 3.34
C ASP A 748 -18.54 -41.54 4.16
N PRO A 749 -19.80 -41.06 4.10
CA PRO A 749 -20.23 -39.87 4.84
C PRO A 749 -20.16 -40.10 6.34
N LYS A 750 -19.57 -39.14 7.07
CA LYS A 750 -19.48 -39.15 8.54
C LYS A 750 -20.51 -38.27 9.23
N GLY A 751 -21.38 -37.61 8.47
CA GLY A 751 -22.44 -36.75 8.98
C GLY A 751 -23.39 -36.29 7.88
N SER A 752 -24.39 -35.50 8.27
CA SER A 752 -25.31 -34.85 7.34
C SER A 752 -24.60 -33.79 6.49
N GLN A 753 -25.15 -33.52 5.32
CA GLN A 753 -24.68 -32.43 4.47
C GLN A 753 -24.90 -31.08 5.15
N PHE A 754 -24.04 -30.10 4.89
CA PHE A 754 -24.16 -28.75 5.43
C PHE A 754 -23.74 -27.71 4.39
N GLU A 755 -24.34 -26.52 4.45
CA GLU A 755 -24.00 -25.41 3.59
C GLU A 755 -22.82 -24.61 4.16
N VAL A 756 -21.91 -24.23 3.28
CA VAL A 756 -20.76 -23.37 3.51
C VAL A 756 -21.01 -22.10 2.72
N LYS A 757 -21.03 -20.95 3.40
CA LYS A 757 -21.28 -19.66 2.76
C LYS A 757 -20.10 -19.29 1.86
N VAL A 758 -20.40 -18.78 0.67
CA VAL A 758 -19.45 -18.00 -0.12
C VAL A 758 -19.85 -16.53 0.01
N ALA A 759 -18.97 -15.74 0.63
CA ALA A 759 -19.18 -14.30 0.76
C ALA A 759 -19.21 -13.66 -0.63
N GLU A 760 -20.08 -12.66 -0.79
CA GLU A 760 -20.15 -11.87 -2.01
C GLU A 760 -18.77 -11.32 -2.37
N PHE A 761 -18.36 -11.50 -3.62
CA PHE A 761 -17.16 -10.89 -4.16
C PHE A 761 -17.50 -10.07 -5.41
N PRO A 762 -16.94 -8.86 -5.53
CA PRO A 762 -17.23 -7.96 -6.64
C PRO A 762 -16.52 -8.39 -7.91
N LEU A 763 -17.12 -8.11 -9.05
CA LEU A 763 -16.56 -8.20 -10.40
C LEU A 763 -16.66 -6.81 -11.02
N GLU A 764 -15.65 -5.99 -10.74
CA GLU A 764 -15.62 -4.58 -11.09
C GLU A 764 -14.50 -4.28 -12.08
N LEU A 765 -14.77 -3.38 -13.02
CA LEU A 765 -13.75 -2.84 -13.90
C LEU A 765 -12.74 -2.02 -13.05
N PRO A 766 -11.46 -2.43 -12.98
CA PRO A 766 -10.51 -1.76 -12.11
C PRO A 766 -9.99 -0.47 -12.73
N ASP A 767 -9.61 0.50 -11.90
CA ASP A 767 -8.93 1.74 -12.33
C ASP A 767 -7.59 1.45 -13.02
N TYR A 768 -6.89 0.40 -12.56
CA TYR A 768 -5.69 -0.12 -13.18
C TYR A 768 -5.95 -1.49 -13.80
N ILE A 769 -5.73 -1.61 -15.11
CA ILE A 769 -5.92 -2.88 -15.84
C ILE A 769 -4.57 -3.60 -15.93
N PHE A 770 -4.50 -4.78 -15.33
CA PHE A 770 -3.33 -5.70 -15.31
C PHE A 770 -3.61 -6.93 -16.15
#